data_AF-A0A662EN79-F1
#
_entry.id   AF-A0A662EN79-F1
#
_cell.length_a   1.000
_cell.length_b   1.000
_cell.length_c   1.000
_cell.angle_alpha   90.00
_cell.angle_beta   90.00
_cell.angle_gamma   90.00
#
_symmetry.space_group_name_H-M   'P 1'
#
loop_
_entity.id
_entity.type
_entity.pdbx_description
1 polymer ?
#
loop_
_entity_poly.entity_id
_entity_poly.type
_entity_poly.pdbx_seq_one_letter_code
_entity_poly.pdbx_strand_id
1 'polypeptide(L)'
;MFREVDRYILREVLPPFGVALLAFLAFISLQVVIYLSELVLSRGAGVGELFRLLELKLPSLLTLAIPGGVLLAIFWALGRLAQARELLAFQAVGYPLRRIAMPFVAFGAAMSLVSFGLGEFVVPHCEELYQRQYLALLVGGQRGGVSPREEVFFRGPKGNLYYVRCYREGTARGIVVYDLAGRIAPPSGDFPAVITAKEGAFSPGGNLELREGRVLHFDPDGRLVRVDGFKALKVEVGADIERLILGGKTPAQMSLRELRTRIAAMERAGIDPRGLLVEYHAKIAVAASSFLFAFFGAPVGMILGRRGRIAGAAAGFLLAGATQALFLWTKTMARQGLLSPPWGAWLPAVPFVVLGFLLLWRLDGRRLLGLFILLPFLASAAPPPFSLEAESVSFSLGERSFVASAARAEFGDYTLVAHELWGREENGVWSIEAKDAELAGKDISFSADSLRVEFDPEGKVDAFHARDLSGKVRFRGPEKEETLVFVASRADVYLEEGDVERLVGEEVTFTTCPCLPGAPYSVRAERIFYVPDEWLFVRDLFLSSFGVTVWWLPFYVSRLGEEGPTLFPKVGFSGGDLFLKWSFPFTVREKALWGVVGFTFFPWGIRLEPEGSLFGDGGFLSVSPRGVRASGRGSWEGGDWKGSLSFTGGKSRANFSGTVSGWSWKAGWEHVERKGGTYEKAPELALSRAFSSPLGNATLSLYGGRYIEADLVALKLGGRIAIRPTAKWGSLSLSFPIGGSLDVYGAEAYGRRYRMDISPSLTIGGAKLAYSGRWGGGASPLGFDALPPLSRVSLSFSGSEKGVTQRISISWELGGDKPPRGSWSFSTKEPKVEFSLGFIPCPLSLGDFKISFRLGGEGWGLVLQGGGSLAF
;
A
#
# COMPACT_ATOMS: atom_id res chain seq x y z
N MET A 1 13.09 45.47 -10.10
CA MET A 1 11.90 44.60 -9.97
C MET A 1 12.13 43.43 -9.02
N PHE A 2 13.06 42.50 -9.29
CA PHE A 2 13.31 41.31 -8.45
C PHE A 2 13.56 41.60 -6.96
N ARG A 3 14.43 42.58 -6.65
CA ARG A 3 14.76 42.94 -5.25
C ARG A 3 13.59 43.56 -4.47
N GLU A 4 12.66 44.21 -5.17
CA GLU A 4 11.47 44.83 -4.55
C GLU A 4 10.37 43.79 -4.29
N VAL A 5 10.19 42.82 -5.19
CA VAL A 5 9.26 41.69 -4.98
C VAL A 5 9.75 40.81 -3.82
N ASP A 6 11.05 40.52 -3.77
CA ASP A 6 11.64 39.72 -2.69
C ASP A 6 11.47 40.44 -1.32
N ARG A 7 11.68 41.77 -1.28
CA ARG A 7 11.45 42.60 -0.08
C ARG A 7 9.98 42.64 0.33
N TYR A 8 9.08 42.75 -0.64
CA TYR A 8 7.64 42.74 -0.40
C TYR A 8 7.19 41.42 0.23
N ILE A 9 7.59 40.28 -0.35
CA ILE A 9 7.26 38.95 0.15
C ILE A 9 7.80 38.74 1.57
N LEU A 10 9.03 39.18 1.87
CA LEU A 10 9.58 39.07 3.22
C LEU A 10 8.80 39.91 4.23
N ARG A 11 8.40 41.14 3.86
CA ARG A 11 7.57 42.00 4.70
C ARG A 11 6.19 41.41 4.97
N GLU A 12 5.68 40.62 4.02
CA GLU A 12 4.40 39.93 4.14
C GLU A 12 4.44 38.75 5.12
N VAL A 13 5.56 38.04 5.22
CA VAL A 13 5.70 36.85 6.09
C VAL A 13 5.91 37.21 7.57
N LEU A 14 6.50 38.36 7.84
CA LEU A 14 6.87 38.82 9.20
C LEU A 14 5.68 38.90 10.18
N PRO A 15 4.54 39.56 9.86
CA PRO A 15 3.41 39.62 10.79
C PRO A 15 2.76 38.25 11.08
N PRO A 16 2.45 37.41 10.07
CA PRO A 16 1.96 36.05 10.30
C PRO A 16 2.93 35.20 11.12
N PHE A 17 4.25 35.38 10.93
CA PHE A 17 5.26 34.69 11.73
C PHE A 17 5.21 35.09 13.20
N GLY A 18 5.09 36.38 13.51
CA GLY A 18 4.97 36.84 14.90
C GLY A 18 3.74 36.24 15.60
N VAL A 19 2.58 36.25 14.93
CA VAL A 19 1.34 35.66 15.47
C VAL A 19 1.47 34.15 15.64
N ALA A 20 2.01 33.46 14.62
CA ALA A 20 2.23 32.01 14.65
C ALA A 20 3.20 31.61 15.77
N LEU A 21 4.30 32.34 15.93
CA LEU A 21 5.30 32.11 16.96
C LEU A 21 4.68 32.27 18.36
N LEU A 22 3.91 33.33 18.59
CA LEU A 22 3.20 33.54 19.86
C LEU A 22 2.18 32.44 20.13
N ALA A 23 1.43 31.99 19.12
CA ALA A 23 0.46 30.92 19.27
C ALA A 23 1.13 29.58 19.64
N PHE A 24 2.21 29.20 18.95
CA PHE A 24 2.97 27.99 19.28
C PHE A 24 3.65 28.09 20.64
N LEU A 25 4.21 29.25 20.98
CA LEU A 25 4.84 29.48 22.28
C LEU A 25 3.81 29.38 23.41
N ALA A 26 2.63 30.00 23.26
CA ALA A 26 1.53 29.88 24.21
C ALA A 26 1.10 28.41 24.37
N PHE A 27 0.88 27.69 23.26
CA PHE A 27 0.49 26.28 23.28
C PHE A 27 1.49 25.39 24.00
N ILE A 28 2.79 25.51 23.69
CA ILE A 28 3.84 24.70 24.34
C ILE A 28 4.04 25.13 25.80
N SER A 29 3.96 26.43 26.09
CA SER A 29 4.11 26.94 27.45
C SER A 29 3.00 26.45 28.39
N LEU A 30 1.78 26.22 27.89
CA LEU A 30 0.68 25.68 28.68
C LEU A 30 1.04 24.33 29.29
N GLN A 31 1.69 23.45 28.52
CA GLN A 31 2.15 22.15 29.02
C GLN A 31 3.18 22.31 30.16
N VAL A 32 4.11 23.26 30.02
CA VAL A 32 5.12 23.54 31.04
C VAL A 32 4.49 24.11 32.31
N VAL A 33 3.52 25.02 32.17
CA VAL A 33 2.79 25.60 33.31
C VAL A 33 2.01 24.54 34.08
N ILE A 34 1.34 23.61 33.38
CA ILE A 34 0.65 22.48 34.04
C ILE A 34 1.66 21.64 34.84
N TYR A 35 2.80 21.28 34.25
CA TYR A 35 3.83 20.50 34.93
C TYR A 35 4.41 21.22 36.17
N LEU A 36 4.62 22.54 36.07
CA LEU A 36 5.16 23.32 37.18
C LEU A 36 4.10 23.70 38.23
N SER A 37 2.81 23.69 37.90
CA SER A 37 1.73 23.97 38.86
C SER A 37 1.65 22.95 39.99
N GLU A 38 2.06 21.70 39.72
CA GLU A 38 2.17 20.66 40.74
C GLU A 38 3.17 21.07 41.84
N LEU A 39 4.25 21.77 41.47
CA LEU A 39 5.26 22.27 42.42
C LEU A 39 4.71 23.38 43.33
N VAL A 40 3.85 24.25 42.78
CA VAL A 40 3.17 25.31 43.54
C VAL A 40 2.14 24.70 44.51
N LEU A 41 1.32 23.77 44.03
CA LEU A 41 0.26 23.13 44.82
C LEU A 41 0.80 22.21 45.92
N SER A 42 1.89 21.47 45.64
CA SER A 42 2.44 20.48 46.58
C SER A 42 3.51 21.02 47.52
N ARG A 43 4.22 22.11 47.16
CA ARG A 43 5.39 22.61 47.91
C ARG A 43 5.34 24.11 48.25
N GLY A 44 4.26 24.82 47.90
CA GLY A 44 4.06 26.22 48.29
C GLY A 44 4.96 27.23 47.58
N ALA A 45 5.50 26.89 46.40
CA ALA A 45 6.30 27.82 45.60
C ALA A 45 5.47 29.05 45.19
N GLY A 46 6.01 30.26 45.36
CA GLY A 46 5.32 31.49 44.97
C GLY A 46 5.14 31.61 43.46
N VAL A 47 4.04 32.22 43.01
CA VAL A 47 3.73 32.43 41.57
C VAL A 47 4.84 33.20 40.85
N GLY A 48 5.57 34.08 41.54
CA GLY A 48 6.73 34.78 40.96
C GLY A 48 7.89 33.86 40.59
N GLU A 49 8.14 32.78 41.35
CA GLU A 49 9.17 31.80 41.01
C GLU A 49 8.77 30.97 39.78
N LEU A 50 7.47 30.70 39.61
CA LEU A 50 6.94 30.06 38.40
C LEU A 50 7.22 30.88 37.15
N PHE A 51 6.95 32.20 37.19
CA PHE A 51 7.27 33.10 36.06
C PHE A 51 8.76 33.13 35.75
N ARG A 52 9.62 33.19 36.78
CA ARG A 52 11.07 33.17 36.61
C ARG A 52 11.58 31.87 35.98
N LEU A 53 11.02 30.73 36.39
CA LEU A 53 11.30 29.43 35.75
C LEU A 53 10.84 29.40 34.29
N LEU A 54 9.67 29.99 33.99
CA LEU A 54 9.16 30.07 32.62
C LEU A 54 10.04 30.95 31.73
N GLU A 55 10.50 32.10 32.23
CA GLU A 55 11.44 33.00 31.53
C GLU A 55 12.75 32.28 31.19
N LEU A 56 13.32 31.53 32.14
CA LEU A 56 14.53 30.73 31.90
C LEU A 56 14.30 29.58 30.91
N LYS A 57 13.08 29.04 30.83
CA LYS A 57 12.74 27.99 29.87
C LYS A 57 12.45 28.54 28.46
N LEU A 58 12.08 29.81 28.34
CA LEU A 58 11.59 30.44 27.13
C LEU A 58 12.52 30.27 25.90
N PRO A 59 13.86 30.42 26.00
CA PRO A 59 14.76 30.18 24.86
C PRO A 59 14.64 28.76 24.29
N SER A 60 14.48 27.75 25.16
CA SER A 60 14.29 26.37 24.71
C SER A 60 12.95 26.19 23.98
N LEU A 61 11.89 26.84 24.48
CA LEU A 61 10.56 26.83 23.85
C LEU A 61 10.58 27.53 22.49
N LEU A 62 11.34 28.62 22.35
CA LEU A 62 11.51 29.31 21.06
C LEU A 62 12.15 28.40 20.02
N THR A 63 13.20 27.64 20.36
CA THR A 63 13.82 26.72 19.38
C THR A 63 12.86 25.65 18.86
N LEU A 64 11.85 25.28 19.66
CA LEU A 64 10.80 24.33 19.27
C LEU A 64 9.64 25.00 18.52
N ALA A 65 9.31 26.25 18.87
CA ALA A 65 8.20 27.00 18.28
C ALA A 65 8.54 27.60 16.91
N ILE A 66 9.79 28.00 16.67
CA ILE A 66 10.21 28.66 15.42
C ILE A 66 9.89 27.82 14.16
N PRO A 67 10.22 26.51 14.07
CA PRO A 67 9.89 25.72 12.89
C PRO A 67 8.39 25.67 12.58
N GLY A 68 7.55 25.41 13.59
CA GLY A 68 6.09 25.41 13.43
C GLY A 68 5.55 26.77 13.02
N GLY A 69 6.09 27.83 13.62
CA GLY A 69 5.76 29.22 13.29
C GLY A 69 6.11 29.59 11.85
N VAL A 70 7.28 29.19 11.36
CA VAL A 70 7.71 29.43 9.96
C VAL A 70 6.75 28.77 8.97
N LEU A 71 6.40 27.51 9.19
CA LEU A 71 5.48 26.79 8.30
C LEU A 71 4.11 27.47 8.22
N LEU A 72 3.56 27.82 9.38
CA LEU A 72 2.26 28.48 9.49
C LEU A 72 2.28 29.86 8.84
N ALA A 73 3.34 30.64 9.06
CA ALA A 73 3.52 31.96 8.46
C ALA A 73 3.56 31.93 6.94
N ILE A 74 4.27 30.95 6.37
CA ILE A 74 4.38 30.77 4.92
C ILE A 74 3.02 30.44 4.31
N PHE A 75 2.28 29.50 4.90
CA PHE A 75 0.94 29.14 4.41
C PHE A 75 -0.07 30.29 4.55
N TRP A 76 0.00 31.04 5.64
CA TRP A 76 -0.83 32.22 5.83
C TRP A 76 -0.52 33.30 4.77
N ALA A 77 0.75 33.68 4.64
CA ALA A 77 1.19 34.70 3.69
C ALA A 77 0.84 34.32 2.25
N LEU A 78 1.13 33.07 1.85
CA LEU A 78 0.77 32.56 0.52
C LEU A 78 -0.75 32.47 0.31
N GLY A 79 -1.51 32.08 1.34
CA GLY A 79 -2.96 32.10 1.31
C GLY A 79 -3.52 33.50 1.08
N ARG A 80 -2.93 34.53 1.71
CA ARG A 80 -3.30 35.94 1.46
C ARG A 80 -2.99 36.36 0.03
N LEU A 81 -1.76 36.12 -0.42
CA LEU A 81 -1.30 36.47 -1.77
C LEU A 81 -2.14 35.79 -2.86
N ALA A 82 -2.56 34.54 -2.62
CA ALA A 82 -3.45 33.80 -3.52
C ALA A 82 -4.88 34.38 -3.53
N GLN A 83 -5.45 34.69 -2.36
CA GLN A 83 -6.78 35.32 -2.26
C GLN A 83 -6.86 36.69 -2.92
N ALA A 84 -5.81 37.51 -2.76
CA ALA A 84 -5.71 38.82 -3.38
C ALA A 84 -5.40 38.76 -4.89
N ARG A 85 -5.32 37.56 -5.48
CA ARG A 85 -4.92 37.29 -6.87
C ARG A 85 -3.55 37.86 -7.26
N GLU A 86 -2.72 38.25 -6.31
CA GLU A 86 -1.37 38.76 -6.54
C GLU A 86 -0.46 37.69 -7.14
N LEU A 87 -0.62 36.43 -6.71
CA LEU A 87 0.14 35.30 -7.27
C LEU A 87 -0.16 35.09 -8.78
N LEU A 88 -1.41 35.33 -9.21
CA LEU A 88 -1.80 35.26 -10.63
C LEU A 88 -1.27 36.46 -11.40
N ALA A 89 -1.27 37.65 -10.79
CA ALA A 89 -0.69 38.85 -11.40
C ALA A 89 0.81 38.68 -11.69
N PHE A 90 1.58 38.11 -10.75
CA PHE A 90 2.99 37.78 -10.98
C PHE A 90 3.20 36.79 -12.13
N GLN A 91 2.34 35.77 -12.25
CA GLN A 91 2.41 34.80 -13.35
C GLN A 91 2.06 35.42 -14.70
N ALA A 92 1.11 36.36 -14.75
CA ALA A 92 0.72 37.06 -15.98
C ALA A 92 1.87 37.91 -16.56
N VAL A 93 2.73 38.45 -15.69
CA VAL A 93 3.95 39.18 -16.06
C VAL A 93 5.13 38.25 -16.38
N GLY A 94 4.92 36.92 -16.31
CA GLY A 94 5.94 35.92 -16.62
C GLY A 94 6.93 35.63 -15.48
N TYR A 95 6.61 36.03 -14.24
CA TYR A 95 7.46 35.73 -13.09
C TYR A 95 7.26 34.26 -12.66
N PRO A 96 8.33 33.42 -12.66
CA PRO A 96 8.18 31.99 -12.39
C PRO A 96 7.87 31.73 -10.91
N LEU A 97 6.99 30.77 -10.61
CA LEU A 97 6.55 30.51 -9.23
C LEU A 97 7.71 30.02 -8.36
N ARG A 98 8.65 29.26 -8.93
CA ARG A 98 9.86 28.82 -8.20
C ARG A 98 10.64 30.00 -7.61
N ARG A 99 10.62 31.15 -8.29
CA ARG A 99 11.33 32.35 -7.83
C ARG A 99 10.57 33.05 -6.71
N ILE A 100 9.23 33.04 -6.75
CA ILE A 100 8.39 33.53 -5.64
C ILE A 100 8.60 32.68 -4.38
N ALA A 101 8.92 31.39 -4.54
CA ALA A 101 9.14 30.49 -3.41
C ALA A 101 10.47 30.77 -2.70
N MET A 102 11.49 31.24 -3.41
CA MET A 102 12.84 31.43 -2.86
C MET A 102 12.94 32.41 -1.67
N PRO A 103 12.26 33.57 -1.66
CA PRO A 103 12.22 34.44 -0.48
C PRO A 103 11.70 33.74 0.79
N PHE A 104 10.71 32.85 0.67
CA PHE A 104 10.21 32.06 1.80
C PHE A 104 11.24 31.02 2.26
N VAL A 105 11.93 30.36 1.32
CA VAL A 105 13.02 29.42 1.64
C VAL A 105 14.19 30.14 2.31
N ALA A 106 14.56 31.32 1.84
CA ALA A 106 15.58 32.16 2.44
C ALA A 106 15.19 32.62 3.85
N PHE A 107 13.91 32.95 4.07
CA PHE A 107 13.38 33.24 5.41
C PHE A 107 13.49 32.03 6.35
N GLY A 108 13.12 30.83 5.88
CA GLY A 108 13.29 29.59 6.65
C GLY A 108 14.74 29.26 6.98
N ALA A 109 15.66 29.51 6.04
CA ALA A 109 17.11 29.38 6.27
C ALA A 109 17.60 30.37 7.32
N ALA A 110 17.18 31.63 7.26
CA ALA A 110 17.51 32.64 8.26
C ALA A 110 16.99 32.24 9.66
N MET A 111 15.74 31.78 9.76
CA MET A 111 15.15 31.31 11.02
C MET A 111 15.81 30.03 11.55
N SER A 112 16.29 29.16 10.65
CA SER A 112 17.08 27.99 11.01
C SER A 112 18.42 28.38 11.66
N LEU A 113 19.11 29.39 11.11
CA LEU A 113 20.35 29.93 11.70
C LEU A 113 20.09 30.59 13.06
N VAL A 114 18.98 31.32 13.21
CA VAL A 114 18.56 31.88 14.51
C VAL A 114 18.29 30.77 15.52
N SER A 115 17.54 29.72 15.14
CA SER A 115 17.25 28.57 16.00
C SER A 115 18.52 27.83 16.41
N PHE A 116 19.46 27.63 15.48
CA PHE A 116 20.77 27.05 15.75
C PHE A 116 21.58 27.90 16.75
N GLY A 117 21.64 29.22 16.53
CA GLY A 117 22.34 30.15 17.42
C GLY A 117 21.75 30.17 18.83
N LEU A 118 20.42 30.17 18.95
CA LEU A 118 19.74 30.03 20.24
C LEU A 118 20.10 28.70 20.90
N GLY A 119 20.03 27.60 20.16
CA GLY A 119 20.30 26.25 20.65
C GLY A 119 21.74 26.00 21.10
N GLU A 120 22.71 26.68 20.49
CA GLU A 120 24.14 26.51 20.81
C GLU A 120 24.64 27.49 21.87
N PHE A 121 24.18 28.74 21.87
CA PHE A 121 24.72 29.79 22.75
C PHE A 121 23.82 30.14 23.95
N VAL A 122 22.50 30.24 23.73
CA VAL A 122 21.57 30.78 24.75
C VAL A 122 20.93 29.66 25.57
N VAL A 123 20.40 28.63 24.89
CA VAL A 123 19.66 27.52 25.52
C VAL A 123 20.49 26.77 26.57
N PRO A 124 21.77 26.38 26.31
CA PRO A 124 22.54 25.65 27.31
C PRO A 124 22.71 26.43 28.62
N HIS A 125 22.96 27.74 28.53
CA HIS A 125 23.15 28.61 29.69
C HIS A 125 21.84 28.79 30.48
N CYS A 126 20.74 29.08 29.80
CA CYS A 126 19.44 29.27 30.45
C CYS A 126 18.89 27.97 31.05
N GLU A 127 19.09 26.83 30.38
CA GLU A 127 18.66 25.53 30.89
C GLU A 127 19.46 25.11 32.14
N GLU A 128 20.75 25.45 32.21
CA GLU A 128 21.55 25.23 33.42
C GLU A 128 21.03 26.05 34.61
N LEU A 129 20.70 27.33 34.40
CA LEU A 129 20.10 28.19 35.43
C LEU A 129 18.70 27.70 35.85
N TYR A 130 17.87 27.30 34.88
CA TYR A 130 16.55 26.72 35.12
C TYR A 130 16.64 25.48 36.03
N GLN A 131 17.55 24.55 35.74
CA GLN A 131 17.70 23.31 36.50
C GLN A 131 18.23 23.57 37.91
N ARG A 132 19.18 24.50 38.07
CA ARG A 132 19.66 24.92 39.39
C ARG A 132 18.54 25.49 40.26
N GLN A 133 17.70 26.36 39.69
CA GLN A 133 16.60 27.00 40.41
C GLN A 133 15.44 26.02 40.70
N TYR A 134 15.10 25.16 39.75
CA TYR A 134 14.11 24.10 39.93
C TYR A 134 14.50 23.14 41.06
N LEU A 135 15.76 22.70 41.11
CA LEU A 135 16.27 21.86 42.19
C LEU A 135 16.29 22.57 43.55
N ALA A 136 16.62 23.86 43.58
CA ALA A 136 16.60 24.65 44.82
C ALA A 136 15.19 24.73 45.45
N LEU A 137 14.14 24.74 44.62
CA LEU A 137 12.75 24.72 45.07
C LEU A 137 12.31 23.32 45.52
N LEU A 138 12.78 22.25 44.87
CA LEU A 138 12.48 20.87 45.26
C LEU A 138 13.11 20.47 46.60
N VAL A 139 14.35 20.90 46.87
CA VAL A 139 15.14 20.48 48.04
C VAL A 139 14.90 21.36 49.28
N GLY A 140 14.04 22.37 49.19
CA GLY A 140 13.64 23.17 50.35
C GLY A 140 14.76 24.11 50.83
N GLY A 141 15.10 25.11 50.02
CA GLY A 141 15.65 26.39 50.47
C GLY A 141 16.56 26.42 51.70
N GLN A 142 17.69 25.71 51.72
CA GLN A 142 18.85 26.08 52.56
C GLN A 142 20.18 25.85 51.83
N ARG A 143 20.84 26.99 51.58
CA ARG A 143 22.28 27.24 51.40
C ARG A 143 23.07 26.34 50.45
N GLY A 144 23.33 26.93 49.29
CA GLY A 144 24.57 26.85 48.50
C GLY A 144 25.64 25.89 49.00
N GLY A 145 25.62 24.69 48.45
CA GLY A 145 26.72 23.74 48.48
C GLY A 145 26.47 22.77 47.34
N VAL A 146 27.46 22.60 46.46
CA VAL A 146 27.43 21.67 45.33
C VAL A 146 26.76 20.36 45.76
N SER A 147 25.65 20.00 45.11
CA SER A 147 24.90 18.79 45.42
C SER A 147 25.89 17.61 45.49
N PRO A 148 26.01 16.92 46.64
CA PRO A 148 26.88 15.75 46.75
C PRO A 148 26.41 14.75 45.70
N ARG A 149 27.32 14.39 44.78
CA ARG A 149 26.98 13.44 43.72
C ARG A 149 27.11 12.05 44.29
N GLU A 150 25.98 11.40 44.42
CA GLU A 150 25.88 10.06 44.99
C GLU A 150 25.89 9.01 43.88
N GLU A 151 26.56 7.89 44.12
CA GLU A 151 26.52 6.67 43.29
C GLU A 151 27.01 6.81 41.84
N VAL A 152 28.19 7.41 41.63
CA VAL A 152 28.77 7.58 40.29
C VAL A 152 29.51 6.31 39.85
N PHE A 153 29.13 5.73 38.71
CA PHE A 153 29.85 4.63 38.05
C PHE A 153 30.58 5.11 36.79
N PHE A 154 31.84 4.69 36.60
CA PHE A 154 32.59 4.93 35.36
C PHE A 154 33.65 3.87 35.09
N ARG A 155 34.10 3.74 33.84
CA ARG A 155 35.14 2.79 33.45
C ARG A 155 36.44 3.52 33.13
N GLY A 156 37.57 3.05 33.67
CA GLY A 156 38.90 3.61 33.42
C GLY A 156 39.58 3.06 32.17
N PRO A 157 40.70 3.67 31.74
CA PRO A 157 41.38 3.37 30.48
C PRO A 157 41.90 1.93 30.36
N LYS A 158 42.15 1.25 31.49
CA LYS A 158 42.60 -0.14 31.53
C LYS A 158 41.46 -1.16 31.65
N GLY A 159 40.21 -0.72 31.48
CA GLY A 159 39.01 -1.58 31.52
C GLY A 159 38.39 -1.78 32.91
N ASN A 160 38.94 -1.15 33.94
CA ASN A 160 38.50 -1.24 35.34
C ASN A 160 37.21 -0.43 35.57
N LEU A 161 36.31 -0.91 36.42
CA LEU A 161 35.08 -0.21 36.78
C LEU A 161 35.25 0.50 38.13
N TYR A 162 34.92 1.78 38.21
CA TYR A 162 34.98 2.61 39.41
C TYR A 162 33.57 2.97 39.83
N TYR A 163 33.30 2.84 41.12
CA TYR A 163 32.11 3.29 41.81
C TYR A 163 32.52 4.29 42.88
N VAL A 164 31.85 5.45 42.92
CA VAL A 164 32.10 6.50 43.92
C VAL A 164 30.78 6.81 44.61
N ARG A 165 30.68 6.50 45.90
CA ARG A 165 29.46 6.73 46.68
C ARG A 165 29.13 8.20 46.85
N CYS A 166 30.11 9.07 47.08
CA CYS A 166 29.89 10.51 47.23
C CYS A 166 31.09 11.31 46.73
N TYR A 167 30.87 12.39 45.96
CA TYR A 167 31.92 13.35 45.59
C TYR A 167 31.58 14.77 46.03
N ARG A 168 32.46 15.41 46.80
CA ARG A 168 32.32 16.78 47.31
C ARG A 168 33.67 17.51 47.30
N GLU A 169 33.71 18.70 46.71
CA GLU A 169 34.83 19.66 46.80
C GLU A 169 36.22 19.05 46.54
N GLY A 170 36.38 18.24 45.48
CA GLY A 170 37.67 17.61 45.15
C GLY A 170 37.96 16.29 45.85
N THR A 171 37.07 15.84 46.75
CA THR A 171 37.21 14.59 47.51
C THR A 171 36.09 13.60 47.18
N ALA A 172 36.49 12.37 46.83
CA ALA A 172 35.61 11.22 46.63
C ALA A 172 35.58 10.37 47.92
N ARG A 173 34.41 9.86 48.30
CA ARG A 173 34.22 9.01 49.48
C ARG A 173 33.49 7.73 49.11
N GLY A 174 33.86 6.63 49.76
CA GLY A 174 33.28 5.30 49.51
C GLY A 174 33.53 4.85 48.08
N ILE A 175 34.80 4.65 47.74
CA ILE A 175 35.23 4.31 46.38
C ILE A 175 35.40 2.80 46.30
N VAL A 176 34.85 2.19 45.25
CA VAL A 176 35.06 0.77 44.92
C VAL A 176 35.59 0.69 43.49
N VAL A 177 36.69 -0.01 43.28
CA VAL A 177 37.28 -0.24 41.96
C VAL A 177 37.30 -1.74 41.70
N TYR A 178 36.62 -2.16 40.64
CA TYR A 178 36.66 -3.51 40.11
C TYR A 178 37.76 -3.58 39.04
N ASP A 179 38.87 -4.20 39.38
CA ASP A 179 39.94 -4.54 38.45
C ASP A 179 39.58 -5.84 37.75
N LEU A 180 38.95 -5.75 36.58
CA LEU A 180 38.50 -6.93 35.84
C LEU A 180 39.64 -7.68 35.14
N ALA A 181 40.84 -7.09 35.06
CA ALA A 181 41.97 -7.64 34.32
C ALA A 181 43.16 -8.02 35.22
N GLY A 182 43.10 -7.75 36.53
CA GLY A 182 44.16 -8.04 37.50
C GLY A 182 45.42 -7.17 37.34
N ARG A 183 45.32 -6.04 36.63
CA ARG A 183 46.47 -5.22 36.17
C ARG A 183 46.75 -4.01 37.05
N ILE A 184 45.93 -3.71 38.06
CA ILE A 184 46.17 -2.59 38.97
C ILE A 184 47.16 -3.02 40.05
N ALA A 185 48.14 -2.17 40.32
CA ALA A 185 49.23 -2.48 41.24
C ALA A 185 48.74 -2.64 42.70
N PRO A 186 49.24 -3.67 43.44
CA PRO A 186 50.18 -4.69 42.98
C PRO A 186 49.50 -5.71 42.04
N PRO A 187 50.11 -6.04 40.88
CA PRO A 187 49.51 -6.93 39.90
C PRO A 187 49.21 -8.28 40.53
N SER A 188 47.95 -8.70 40.44
CA SER A 188 47.40 -9.81 41.21
C SER A 188 47.37 -11.14 40.44
N GLY A 189 47.99 -11.18 39.26
CA GLY A 189 47.83 -12.27 38.29
C GLY A 189 46.60 -12.04 37.39
N ASP A 190 46.19 -13.06 36.64
CA ASP A 190 45.13 -12.98 35.62
C ASP A 190 43.69 -12.90 36.19
N PHE A 191 43.52 -12.70 37.50
CA PHE A 191 42.21 -12.75 38.17
C PHE A 191 41.74 -11.38 38.68
N PRO A 192 40.41 -11.17 38.72
CA PRO A 192 39.85 -9.87 39.07
C PRO A 192 40.04 -9.55 40.56
N ALA A 193 40.38 -8.29 40.85
CA ALA A 193 40.52 -7.78 42.20
C ALA A 193 39.50 -6.67 42.48
N VAL A 194 39.10 -6.52 43.74
CA VAL A 194 38.21 -5.43 44.18
C VAL A 194 38.93 -4.54 45.18
N ILE A 195 39.12 -3.28 44.81
CA ILE A 195 39.76 -2.26 45.65
C ILE A 195 38.64 -1.45 46.32
N THR A 196 38.68 -1.31 47.63
CA THR A 196 37.76 -0.45 48.39
C THR A 196 38.57 0.63 49.09
N ALA A 197 38.11 1.89 49.07
CA ALA A 197 38.77 2.99 49.75
C ALA A 197 37.76 3.91 50.42
N LYS A 198 38.11 4.42 51.61
CA LYS A 198 37.25 5.37 52.32
C LYS A 198 37.22 6.72 51.65
N GLU A 199 38.37 7.21 51.21
CA GLU A 199 38.54 8.52 50.60
C GLU A 199 39.42 8.44 49.35
N GLY A 200 39.28 9.41 48.45
CA GLY A 200 40.17 9.58 47.31
C GLY A 200 40.17 11.00 46.78
N ALA A 201 41.30 11.44 46.23
CA ALA A 201 41.47 12.76 45.65
C ALA A 201 42.01 12.64 44.22
N PHE A 202 41.45 13.40 43.28
CA PHE A 202 41.96 13.46 41.91
C PHE A 202 43.19 14.35 41.87
N SER A 203 44.28 13.83 41.30
CA SER A 203 45.55 14.54 41.13
C SER A 203 45.65 15.12 39.70
N PRO A 204 46.29 16.30 39.50
CA PRO A 204 46.39 17.00 38.20
C PRO A 204 47.09 16.28 37.02
N GLY A 205 47.20 14.96 37.02
CA GLY A 205 47.75 14.12 35.95
C GLY A 205 46.87 12.94 35.56
N GLY A 206 45.57 12.96 35.93
CA GLY A 206 44.64 11.86 35.64
C GLY A 206 44.78 10.64 36.57
N ASN A 207 45.41 10.81 37.73
CA ASN A 207 45.51 9.79 38.75
C ASN A 207 44.52 10.06 39.89
N LEU A 208 43.85 9.03 40.37
CA LEU A 208 43.03 9.04 41.57
C LEU A 208 43.86 8.46 42.73
N GLU A 209 44.17 9.31 43.70
CA GLU A 209 44.87 8.91 44.92
C GLU A 209 43.86 8.42 45.96
N LEU A 210 43.75 7.11 46.12
CA LEU A 210 42.89 6.46 47.11
C LEU A 210 43.59 6.44 48.47
N ARG A 211 42.84 6.68 49.54
CA ARG A 211 43.33 6.70 50.93
C ARG A 211 42.51 5.77 51.81
N GLU A 212 43.20 5.14 52.75
CA GLU A 212 42.65 4.18 53.72
C GLU A 212 41.74 3.12 53.06
N GLY A 213 42.36 2.20 52.32
CA GLY A 213 41.64 1.19 51.57
C GLY A 213 42.16 -0.23 51.74
N ARG A 214 41.48 -1.17 51.09
CA ARG A 214 41.81 -2.59 51.06
C ARG A 214 41.67 -3.12 49.63
N VAL A 215 42.57 -3.99 49.22
CA VAL A 215 42.49 -4.76 47.98
C VAL A 215 42.07 -6.18 48.33
N LEU A 216 41.01 -6.65 47.68
CA LEU A 216 40.44 -7.99 47.82
C LEU A 216 40.84 -8.79 46.59
N HIS A 217 41.59 -9.88 46.78
CA HIS A 217 42.02 -10.77 45.71
C HIS A 217 41.18 -12.04 45.70
N PHE A 218 40.74 -12.45 44.51
CA PHE A 218 39.89 -13.61 44.31
C PHE A 218 40.59 -14.69 43.47
N ASP A 219 40.28 -15.96 43.75
CA ASP A 219 40.70 -17.13 42.95
C ASP A 219 39.76 -17.35 41.73
N PRO A 220 40.09 -18.23 40.76
CA PRO A 220 39.19 -18.59 39.66
C PRO A 220 37.81 -19.07 40.12
N ASP A 221 37.74 -19.72 41.29
CA ASP A 221 36.49 -20.20 41.90
C ASP A 221 35.70 -19.08 42.62
N GLY A 222 36.14 -17.82 42.52
CA GLY A 222 35.48 -16.66 43.14
C GLY A 222 35.66 -16.56 44.66
N ARG A 223 36.57 -17.35 45.25
CA ARG A 223 36.87 -17.33 46.69
C ARG A 223 37.84 -16.20 47.02
N LEU A 224 37.63 -15.52 48.15
CA LEU A 224 38.54 -14.50 48.65
C LEU A 224 39.81 -15.17 49.20
N VAL A 225 40.95 -14.97 48.52
CA VAL A 225 42.22 -15.60 48.87
C VAL A 225 43.07 -14.68 49.74
N ARG A 226 43.00 -13.36 49.49
CA ARG A 226 43.90 -12.40 50.14
C ARG A 226 43.25 -11.02 50.29
N VAL A 227 43.57 -10.34 51.40
CA VAL A 227 43.14 -8.97 51.70
C VAL A 227 44.36 -8.13 52.07
N ASP A 228 44.72 -7.17 51.20
CA ASP A 228 45.86 -6.28 51.43
C ASP A 228 45.36 -4.87 51.82
N GLY A 229 45.78 -4.36 52.97
CA GLY A 229 45.46 -2.99 53.40
C GLY A 229 46.47 -1.97 52.88
N PHE A 230 46.02 -0.80 52.45
CA PHE A 230 46.88 0.31 52.03
C PHE A 230 46.49 1.64 52.69
N LYS A 231 47.49 2.47 53.00
CA LYS A 231 47.28 3.85 53.48
C LYS A 231 47.03 4.81 52.32
N ALA A 232 47.79 4.68 51.23
CA ALA A 232 47.61 5.44 50.00
C ALA A 232 47.92 4.57 48.78
N LEU A 233 47.08 4.66 47.74
CA LEU A 233 47.25 3.94 46.47
C LEU A 233 46.91 4.88 45.31
N LYS A 234 47.77 4.98 44.31
CA LYS A 234 47.53 5.80 43.12
C LYS A 234 47.02 4.93 41.98
N VAL A 235 45.88 5.28 41.42
CA VAL A 235 45.25 4.55 40.30
C VAL A 235 45.07 5.50 39.12
N GLU A 236 45.43 5.05 37.92
CA GLU A 236 45.26 5.83 36.70
C GLU A 236 43.81 5.80 36.23
N VAL A 237 43.18 6.98 36.16
CA VAL A 237 41.77 7.17 35.80
C VAL A 237 41.62 7.99 34.51
N GLY A 238 42.64 8.75 34.11
CA GLY A 238 42.63 9.61 32.93
C GLY A 238 42.25 11.05 33.27
N ALA A 239 42.95 12.02 32.66
CA ALA A 239 42.87 13.45 33.00
C ALA A 239 41.50 14.11 32.73
N ASP A 240 40.68 13.48 31.88
CA ASP A 240 39.40 14.02 31.43
C ASP A 240 38.21 13.58 32.32
N ILE A 241 38.34 12.49 33.09
CA ILE A 241 37.20 11.84 33.78
C ILE A 241 36.63 12.71 34.91
N GLU A 242 37.50 13.41 35.65
CA GLU A 242 37.08 14.30 36.74
C GLU A 242 36.16 15.42 36.21
N ARG A 243 36.43 15.96 35.02
CA ARG A 243 35.62 17.04 34.43
C ARG A 243 34.39 16.53 33.67
N LEU A 244 34.50 15.38 32.99
CA LEU A 244 33.46 14.88 32.07
C LEU A 244 32.38 14.01 32.72
N ILE A 245 32.68 13.30 33.80
CA ILE A 245 31.73 12.41 34.49
C ILE A 245 31.14 13.08 35.73
N LEU A 246 31.93 13.90 36.42
CA LEU A 246 31.49 14.77 37.52
C LEU A 246 31.09 16.17 37.01
N GLY A 247 30.63 16.26 35.76
CA GLY A 247 29.93 17.42 35.19
C GLY A 247 28.50 17.01 34.87
N GLY A 248 27.62 17.00 35.88
CA GLY A 248 26.22 16.52 35.80
C GLY A 248 25.28 17.42 35.00
N LYS A 249 25.67 17.87 33.82
CA LYS A 249 24.74 18.49 32.87
C LYS A 249 23.84 17.40 32.28
N THR A 250 22.55 17.67 32.14
CA THR A 250 21.69 16.82 31.31
C THR A 250 21.98 17.08 29.83
N PRO A 251 21.66 16.17 28.90
CA PRO A 251 21.86 16.41 27.46
C PRO A 251 21.16 17.68 26.94
N ALA A 252 20.09 18.13 27.62
CA ALA A 252 19.42 19.39 27.33
C ALA A 252 20.30 20.61 27.64
N GLN A 253 21.08 20.57 28.73
CA GLN A 253 21.98 21.64 29.19
C GLN A 253 23.30 21.74 28.41
N MET A 254 23.60 20.78 27.54
CA MET A 254 24.88 20.74 26.82
C MET A 254 24.80 21.43 25.47
N SER A 255 25.84 22.16 25.09
CA SER A 255 26.03 22.58 23.69
C SER A 255 26.38 21.40 22.79
N LEU A 256 26.33 21.56 21.47
CA LEU A 256 26.76 20.52 20.52
C LEU A 256 28.24 20.19 20.69
N ARG A 257 29.07 21.19 21.02
CA ARG A 257 30.49 20.99 21.34
C ARG A 257 30.68 20.14 22.60
N GLU A 258 29.94 20.44 23.66
CA GLU A 258 29.98 19.66 24.90
C GLU A 258 29.48 18.22 24.69
N LEU A 259 28.38 18.04 23.93
CA LEU A 259 27.85 16.72 23.57
C LEU A 259 28.89 15.89 22.81
N ARG A 260 29.56 16.47 21.81
CA ARG A 260 30.58 15.77 21.02
C ARG A 260 31.76 15.31 21.88
N THR A 261 32.26 16.17 22.77
CA THR A 261 33.35 15.82 23.69
C THR A 261 32.93 14.71 24.65
N ARG A 262 31.68 14.74 25.14
CA ARG A 262 31.13 13.71 26.04
C ARG A 262 30.90 12.37 25.35
N ILE A 263 30.41 12.38 24.11
CA ILE A 263 30.27 11.17 23.28
C ILE A 263 31.64 10.51 23.08
N ALA A 264 32.65 11.28 22.65
CA ALA A 264 34.00 10.76 22.44
C ALA A 264 34.66 10.23 23.72
N ALA A 265 34.30 10.77 24.90
CA ALA A 265 34.76 10.27 26.18
C ALA A 265 34.04 8.97 26.60
N MET A 266 32.73 8.87 26.38
CA MET A 266 31.96 7.64 26.64
C MET A 266 32.41 6.49 25.74
N GLU A 267 32.68 6.76 24.47
CA GLU A 267 33.24 5.78 23.53
C GLU A 267 34.61 5.28 24.00
N ARG A 268 35.50 6.18 24.43
CA ARG A 268 36.80 5.83 25.02
C ARG A 268 36.67 5.02 26.32
N ALA A 269 35.61 5.24 27.08
CA ALA A 269 35.31 4.49 28.30
C ALA A 269 34.57 3.16 28.04
N GLY A 270 34.22 2.85 26.78
CA GLY A 270 33.45 1.65 26.42
C GLY A 270 32.01 1.66 26.95
N ILE A 271 31.43 2.84 27.17
CA ILE A 271 30.02 3.05 27.57
C ILE A 271 29.22 3.39 26.31
N ASP A 272 28.07 2.74 26.10
CA ASP A 272 27.21 3.01 24.93
C ASP A 272 26.72 4.48 24.92
N PRO A 273 27.16 5.32 23.96
CA PRO A 273 26.78 6.73 23.89
C PRO A 273 25.46 6.95 23.13
N ARG A 274 24.71 5.90 22.74
CA ARG A 274 23.53 5.98 21.86
C ARG A 274 22.56 7.10 22.24
N GLY A 275 22.23 7.24 23.52
CA GLY A 275 21.32 8.30 23.99
C GLY A 275 21.83 9.72 23.69
N LEU A 276 23.13 9.95 23.84
CA LEU A 276 23.79 11.23 23.52
C LEU A 276 23.92 11.45 22.02
N LEU A 277 24.21 10.41 21.24
CA LEU A 277 24.24 10.47 19.77
C LEU A 277 22.88 10.87 19.18
N VAL A 278 21.78 10.29 19.70
CA VAL A 278 20.42 10.68 19.29
C VAL A 278 20.16 12.15 19.62
N GLU A 279 20.57 12.62 20.80
CA GLU A 279 20.38 14.03 21.18
C GLU A 279 21.20 14.99 20.32
N TYR A 280 22.43 14.61 19.98
CA TYR A 280 23.30 15.37 19.09
C TYR A 280 22.64 15.60 17.73
N HIS A 281 22.15 14.53 17.08
CA HIS A 281 21.45 14.66 15.80
C HIS A 281 20.09 15.37 15.95
N ALA A 282 19.36 15.15 17.05
CA ALA A 282 18.09 15.81 17.31
C ALA A 282 18.22 17.33 17.38
N LYS A 283 19.24 17.87 18.04
CA LYS A 283 19.48 19.33 18.13
C LYS A 283 19.73 19.94 16.75
N ILE A 284 20.51 19.27 15.91
CA ILE A 284 20.77 19.73 14.54
C ILE A 284 19.50 19.64 13.69
N ALA A 285 18.75 18.55 13.79
CA ALA A 285 17.50 18.37 13.05
C ALA A 285 16.45 19.42 13.42
N VAL A 286 16.24 19.71 14.71
CA VAL A 286 15.31 20.76 15.18
C VAL A 286 15.70 22.12 14.64
N ALA A 287 16.99 22.47 14.66
CA ALA A 287 17.47 23.73 14.07
C ALA A 287 17.25 23.78 12.55
N ALA A 288 17.49 22.68 11.83
CA ALA A 288 17.30 22.58 10.39
C ALA A 288 15.82 22.57 9.95
N SER A 289 14.89 22.18 10.83
CA SER A 289 13.47 22.04 10.51
C SER A 289 12.83 23.30 9.94
N SER A 290 13.23 24.50 10.38
CA SER A 290 12.70 25.76 9.83
C SER A 290 13.00 25.92 8.34
N PHE A 291 14.20 25.54 7.91
CA PHE A 291 14.56 25.54 6.50
C PHE A 291 13.79 24.47 5.74
N LEU A 292 13.71 23.24 6.26
CA LEU A 292 13.01 22.13 5.62
C LEU A 292 11.51 22.39 5.45
N PHE A 293 10.87 22.97 6.47
CA PHE A 293 9.48 23.39 6.42
C PHE A 293 9.26 24.56 5.48
N ALA A 294 10.20 25.48 5.33
CA ALA A 294 10.07 26.52 4.32
C ALA A 294 10.27 25.97 2.90
N PHE A 295 11.22 25.05 2.72
CA PHE A 295 11.50 24.38 1.45
C PHE A 295 10.31 23.58 0.93
N PHE A 296 9.60 22.90 1.82
CA PHE A 296 8.34 22.20 1.50
C PHE A 296 7.11 23.12 1.52
N GLY A 297 7.04 24.05 2.47
CA GLY A 297 5.88 24.90 2.72
C GLY A 297 5.68 25.96 1.65
N ALA A 298 6.76 26.50 1.07
CA ALA A 298 6.67 27.47 0.00
C ALA A 298 5.93 26.92 -1.25
N PRO A 299 6.32 25.77 -1.82
CA PRO A 299 5.63 25.24 -3.00
C PRO A 299 4.22 24.73 -2.67
N VAL A 300 4.03 24.09 -1.51
CA VAL A 300 2.74 23.55 -1.10
C VAL A 300 1.74 24.68 -0.80
N GLY A 301 2.18 25.74 -0.14
CA GLY A 301 1.34 26.90 0.17
C GLY A 301 0.85 27.64 -1.08
N MET A 302 1.64 27.65 -2.16
CA MET A 302 1.21 28.22 -3.44
C MET A 302 0.10 27.40 -4.11
N ILE A 303 0.11 26.08 -3.91
CA ILE A 303 -0.91 25.17 -4.43
C ILE A 303 -2.18 25.24 -3.58
N LEU A 304 -2.05 25.15 -2.24
CA LEU A 304 -3.18 25.14 -1.31
C LEU A 304 -3.80 26.53 -1.05
N GLY A 305 -3.06 27.61 -1.28
CA GLY A 305 -3.51 28.98 -1.01
C GLY A 305 -4.80 29.40 -1.72
N ARG A 306 -5.19 28.68 -2.79
CA ARG A 306 -6.45 28.90 -3.53
C ARG A 306 -7.71 28.58 -2.72
N ARG A 307 -7.62 27.79 -1.66
CA ARG A 307 -8.76 27.40 -0.80
C ARG A 307 -9.02 28.37 0.38
N GLY A 308 -8.20 29.42 0.50
CA GLY A 308 -8.39 30.51 1.45
C GLY A 308 -7.43 30.51 2.65
N ARG A 309 -7.30 31.69 3.29
CA ARG A 309 -6.30 32.00 4.33
C ARG A 309 -6.39 31.08 5.55
N ILE A 310 -7.61 30.81 6.05
CA ILE A 310 -7.84 30.00 7.25
C ILE A 310 -7.55 28.52 6.99
N ALA A 311 -7.93 28.00 5.81
CA ALA A 311 -7.68 26.62 5.44
C ALA A 311 -6.18 26.31 5.31
N GLY A 312 -5.42 27.24 4.70
CA GLY A 312 -3.96 27.14 4.63
C GLY A 312 -3.32 27.16 6.02
N ALA A 313 -3.74 28.08 6.89
CA ALA A 313 -3.23 28.17 8.25
C ALA A 313 -3.51 26.90 9.08
N ALA A 314 -4.74 26.38 9.04
CA ALA A 314 -5.13 25.16 9.75
C ALA A 314 -4.31 23.93 9.27
N ALA A 315 -4.14 23.79 7.95
CA ALA A 315 -3.32 22.73 7.38
C ALA A 315 -1.86 22.80 7.83
N GLY A 316 -1.29 24.01 7.92
CA GLY A 316 0.08 24.23 8.40
C GLY A 316 0.26 23.86 9.87
N PHE A 317 -0.71 24.23 10.71
CA PHE A 317 -0.71 23.89 12.13
C PHE A 317 -0.81 22.37 12.35
N LEU A 318 -1.75 21.70 11.68
CA LEU A 318 -1.90 20.24 11.77
C LEU A 318 -0.65 19.50 11.27
N LEU A 319 -0.07 19.95 10.16
CA LEU A 319 1.14 19.35 9.62
C LEU A 319 2.34 19.54 10.55
N ALA A 320 2.52 20.74 11.12
CA ALA A 320 3.53 20.99 12.13
C ALA A 320 3.33 20.08 13.36
N GLY A 321 2.11 19.97 13.88
CA GLY A 321 1.80 19.07 15.00
C GLY A 321 2.11 17.60 14.70
N ALA A 322 1.71 17.10 13.52
CA ALA A 322 1.97 15.74 13.09
C ALA A 322 3.48 15.43 12.99
N THR A 323 4.27 16.36 12.46
CA THR A 323 5.73 16.20 12.38
C THR A 323 6.40 16.16 13.74
N GLN A 324 5.93 16.99 14.68
CA GLN A 324 6.44 16.99 16.06
C GLN A 324 6.13 15.67 16.76
N ALA A 325 4.91 15.14 16.60
CA ALA A 325 4.55 13.83 17.13
C ALA A 325 5.46 12.73 16.53
N LEU A 326 5.63 12.71 15.21
CA LEU A 326 6.49 11.73 14.53
C LEU A 326 7.96 11.85 14.98
N PHE A 327 8.45 13.06 15.22
CA PHE A 327 9.80 13.30 15.74
C PHE A 327 10.00 12.73 17.14
N LEU A 328 9.03 12.86 18.03
CA LEU A 328 9.09 12.25 19.37
C LEU A 328 9.13 10.72 19.30
N TRP A 329 8.32 10.13 18.43
CA TRP A 329 8.28 8.67 18.21
C TRP A 329 9.62 8.13 17.67
N THR A 330 10.11 8.71 16.59
CA THR A 330 11.37 8.30 15.95
C THR A 330 12.59 8.49 16.86
N LYS A 331 12.64 9.61 17.61
CA LYS A 331 13.65 9.84 18.64
C LYS A 331 13.62 8.76 19.73
N THR A 332 12.42 8.34 20.16
CA THR A 332 12.25 7.30 21.18
C THR A 332 12.68 5.93 20.68
N MET A 333 12.29 5.55 19.45
CA MET A 333 12.70 4.30 18.81
C MET A 333 14.23 4.21 18.64
N ALA A 334 14.89 5.32 18.30
CA ALA A 334 16.34 5.36 18.19
C ALA A 334 17.05 5.27 19.55
N ARG A 335 16.48 5.86 20.62
CA ARG A 335 16.97 5.67 21.98
C ARG A 335 16.87 4.21 22.44
N GLN A 336 15.83 3.49 22.02
CA GLN A 336 15.63 2.07 22.32
C GLN A 336 16.46 1.12 21.44
N GLY A 337 17.15 1.63 20.42
CA GLY A 337 17.99 0.80 19.53
C GLY A 337 17.26 0.17 18.35
N LEU A 338 15.98 0.45 18.16
CA LEU A 338 15.21 -0.01 17.00
C LEU A 338 15.64 0.70 15.71
N LEU A 339 16.15 1.94 15.83
CA LEU A 339 16.66 2.75 14.73
C LEU A 339 18.07 3.24 15.07
N SER A 340 18.92 3.42 14.05
CA SER A 340 20.23 4.06 14.25
C SER A 340 20.04 5.53 14.69
N PRO A 341 20.97 6.11 15.48
CA PRO A 341 20.84 7.48 15.98
C PRO A 341 20.60 8.57 14.91
N PRO A 342 21.24 8.56 13.73
CA PRO A 342 20.95 9.55 12.68
C PRO A 342 19.52 9.43 12.15
N TRP A 343 19.07 8.21 11.82
CA TRP A 343 17.71 7.99 11.33
C TRP A 343 16.65 8.37 12.37
N GLY A 344 16.92 8.17 13.66
CA GLY A 344 16.04 8.61 14.75
C GLY A 344 15.70 10.10 14.74
N ALA A 345 16.62 10.95 14.32
CA ALA A 345 16.43 12.40 14.29
C ALA A 345 15.96 12.92 12.92
N TRP A 346 16.44 12.32 11.83
CA TRP A 346 16.23 12.85 10.47
C TRP A 346 15.08 12.20 9.70
N LEU A 347 14.61 11.01 10.10
CA LEU A 347 13.53 10.29 9.40
C LEU A 347 12.24 11.14 9.20
N PRO A 348 11.75 11.90 10.19
CA PRO A 348 10.56 12.74 10.02
C PRO A 348 10.74 13.86 8.98
N ALA A 349 11.98 14.27 8.71
CA ALA A 349 12.33 15.34 7.79
C ALA A 349 12.44 14.86 6.32
N VAL A 350 12.67 13.57 6.09
CA VAL A 350 12.85 12.99 4.74
C VAL A 350 11.67 13.30 3.79
N PRO A 351 10.39 13.14 4.19
CA PRO A 351 9.27 13.45 3.31
C PRO A 351 9.25 14.93 2.87
N PHE A 352 9.62 15.85 3.77
CA PHE A 352 9.64 17.28 3.48
C PHE A 352 10.72 17.65 2.47
N VAL A 353 11.90 17.04 2.59
CA VAL A 353 13.00 17.24 1.63
C VAL A 353 12.61 16.70 0.26
N VAL A 354 12.13 15.45 0.20
CA VAL A 354 11.80 14.77 -1.06
C VAL A 354 10.63 15.47 -1.76
N LEU A 355 9.53 15.72 -1.04
CA LEU A 355 8.36 16.39 -1.61
C LEU A 355 8.66 17.85 -1.94
N GLY A 356 9.39 18.56 -1.08
CA GLY A 356 9.79 19.95 -1.34
C GLY A 356 10.61 20.07 -2.62
N PHE A 357 11.58 19.16 -2.82
CA PHE A 357 12.41 19.15 -4.02
C PHE A 357 11.59 18.83 -5.28
N LEU A 358 10.78 17.77 -5.23
CA LEU A 358 9.90 17.38 -6.34
C LEU A 358 8.92 18.50 -6.72
N LEU A 359 8.32 19.17 -5.73
CA LEU A 359 7.35 20.23 -5.97
C LEU A 359 8.01 21.51 -6.49
N LEU A 360 9.18 21.90 -5.96
CA LEU A 360 9.95 23.04 -6.47
C LEU A 360 10.42 22.83 -7.90
N TRP A 361 10.86 21.62 -8.25
CA TRP A 361 11.22 21.29 -9.62
C TRP A 361 10.00 21.35 -10.56
N ARG A 362 8.82 20.92 -10.09
CA ARG A 362 7.61 20.82 -10.93
C ARG A 362 6.78 22.10 -11.05
N LEU A 363 7.00 23.10 -10.18
CA LEU A 363 6.17 24.31 -10.05
C LEU A 363 5.99 25.14 -11.33
N ASP A 364 6.98 25.15 -12.22
CA ASP A 364 6.88 25.91 -13.48
C ASP A 364 6.34 25.06 -14.66
N GLY A 365 6.08 23.77 -14.45
CA GLY A 365 5.50 22.88 -15.45
C GLY A 365 3.97 23.04 -15.56
N ARG A 366 3.49 23.73 -16.60
CA ARG A 366 2.05 24.04 -16.82
C ARG A 366 1.09 22.84 -16.94
N ARG A 367 1.55 21.58 -17.01
CA ARG A 367 0.70 20.42 -17.34
C ARG A 367 0.02 19.71 -16.15
N LEU A 368 0.34 20.02 -14.89
CA LEU A 368 0.00 19.11 -13.77
C LEU A 368 -0.64 19.77 -12.53
N LEU A 369 -1.10 21.02 -12.66
CA LEU A 369 -1.80 21.74 -11.58
C LEU A 369 -3.22 21.17 -11.27
N GLY A 370 -3.77 20.33 -12.13
CA GLY A 370 -5.01 19.59 -11.88
C GLY A 370 -4.89 18.44 -10.87
N LEU A 371 -3.66 18.02 -10.55
CA LEU A 371 -3.41 16.76 -9.85
C LEU A 371 -3.58 16.82 -8.31
N PHE A 372 -3.64 18.02 -7.72
CA PHE A 372 -3.74 18.19 -6.25
C PHE A 372 -5.12 18.64 -5.76
N ILE A 373 -6.04 19.01 -6.65
CA ILE A 373 -7.42 19.33 -6.29
C ILE A 373 -8.23 18.04 -6.02
N LEU A 374 -7.77 16.89 -6.51
CA LEU A 374 -8.44 15.58 -6.39
C LEU A 374 -8.13 14.82 -5.08
N LEU A 375 -7.21 15.30 -4.24
CA LEU A 375 -6.80 14.57 -3.03
C LEU A 375 -7.87 14.42 -1.93
N PRO A 376 -8.88 15.31 -1.79
CA PRO A 376 -10.05 15.03 -0.95
C PRO A 376 -11.15 14.26 -1.69
N PHE A 377 -11.06 14.10 -3.01
CA PHE A 377 -12.11 13.55 -3.88
C PHE A 377 -11.97 12.02 -4.06
N LEU A 378 -10.73 11.52 -4.13
CA LEU A 378 -10.43 10.09 -4.17
C LEU A 378 -10.62 9.37 -2.82
N ALA A 379 -10.93 10.10 -1.76
CA ALA A 379 -11.20 9.53 -0.44
C ALA A 379 -12.64 8.99 -0.28
N SER A 380 -13.57 9.30 -1.21
CA SER A 380 -14.99 8.94 -1.04
C SER A 380 -15.64 8.15 -2.18
N ALA A 381 -14.97 7.94 -3.31
CA ALA A 381 -15.47 7.10 -4.40
C ALA A 381 -14.49 5.96 -4.66
N ALA A 382 -15.00 4.74 -4.87
CA ALA A 382 -14.21 3.62 -5.41
C ALA A 382 -13.46 4.14 -6.66
N PRO A 383 -12.12 4.00 -6.81
CA PRO A 383 -11.49 4.39 -8.06
C PRO A 383 -12.13 3.58 -9.19
N PRO A 384 -12.35 4.20 -10.35
CA PRO A 384 -12.86 3.46 -11.50
C PRO A 384 -11.94 2.25 -11.78
N PRO A 385 -12.48 1.05 -12.02
CA PRO A 385 -11.70 -0.15 -12.33
C PRO A 385 -11.03 -0.10 -13.72
N PHE A 386 -11.21 1.00 -14.44
CA PHE A 386 -10.71 1.28 -15.77
C PHE A 386 -9.77 2.49 -15.75
N SER A 387 -8.79 2.52 -16.64
CA SER A 387 -8.05 3.77 -16.95
C SER A 387 -8.83 4.59 -17.94
N LEU A 388 -8.94 5.90 -17.70
CA LEU A 388 -9.66 6.85 -18.55
C LEU A 388 -8.68 7.94 -19.04
N GLU A 389 -8.55 8.08 -20.35
CA GLU A 389 -7.92 9.21 -21.03
C GLU A 389 -9.01 9.99 -21.76
N ALA A 390 -9.07 11.32 -21.63
CA ALA A 390 -10.10 12.13 -22.27
C ALA A 390 -9.61 13.56 -22.50
N GLU A 391 -10.19 14.27 -23.47
CA GLU A 391 -9.84 15.66 -23.76
C GLU A 391 -10.36 16.61 -22.68
N SER A 392 -11.59 16.38 -22.22
CA SER A 392 -12.15 17.06 -21.05
C SER A 392 -13.01 16.11 -20.22
N VAL A 393 -12.96 16.28 -18.89
CA VAL A 393 -13.76 15.52 -17.93
C VAL A 393 -14.42 16.49 -16.96
N SER A 394 -15.74 16.39 -16.85
CA SER A 394 -16.54 17.12 -15.86
C SER A 394 -17.06 16.14 -14.81
N PHE A 395 -17.09 16.57 -13.55
CA PHE A 395 -17.47 15.73 -12.42
C PHE A 395 -18.67 16.34 -11.70
N SER A 396 -19.69 15.53 -11.42
CA SER A 396 -20.82 15.90 -10.57
C SER A 396 -20.66 15.27 -9.18
N LEU A 397 -20.37 16.13 -8.19
CA LEU A 397 -20.14 15.73 -6.79
C LEU A 397 -21.35 15.11 -6.11
N GLY A 398 -22.57 15.52 -6.48
CA GLY A 398 -23.81 15.05 -5.84
C GLY A 398 -24.22 13.65 -6.30
N GLU A 399 -24.07 13.37 -7.60
CA GLU A 399 -24.51 12.10 -8.22
C GLU A 399 -23.39 11.07 -8.36
N ARG A 400 -22.16 11.40 -7.90
CA ARG A 400 -20.95 10.57 -8.06
C ARG A 400 -20.78 10.06 -9.49
N SER A 401 -20.98 10.98 -10.42
CA SER A 401 -20.90 10.73 -11.85
C SER A 401 -19.84 11.62 -12.50
N PHE A 402 -19.32 11.16 -13.63
CA PHE A 402 -18.46 11.96 -14.49
C PHE A 402 -18.95 11.89 -15.92
N VAL A 403 -18.66 12.94 -16.68
CA VAL A 403 -18.87 12.99 -18.13
C VAL A 403 -17.54 13.33 -18.78
N ALA A 404 -17.09 12.47 -19.69
CA ALA A 404 -15.85 12.60 -20.42
C ALA A 404 -16.13 12.74 -21.92
N SER A 405 -15.38 13.62 -22.58
CA SER A 405 -15.46 13.86 -24.03
C SER A 405 -14.20 13.37 -24.73
N ALA A 406 -14.36 12.80 -25.93
CA ALA A 406 -13.31 12.11 -26.68
C ALA A 406 -12.55 11.13 -25.77
N ALA A 407 -13.32 10.26 -25.12
CA ALA A 407 -12.85 9.42 -24.04
C ALA A 407 -12.33 8.09 -24.55
N ARG A 408 -11.20 7.65 -24.03
CA ARG A 408 -10.62 6.33 -24.19
C ARG A 408 -10.53 5.66 -22.82
N ALA A 409 -11.29 4.59 -22.63
CA ALA A 409 -11.28 3.78 -21.43
C ALA A 409 -10.62 2.42 -21.69
N GLU A 410 -9.72 1.97 -20.83
CA GLU A 410 -9.09 0.64 -20.91
C GLU A 410 -9.42 -0.17 -19.65
N PHE A 411 -9.95 -1.38 -19.84
CA PHE A 411 -10.30 -2.32 -18.78
C PHE A 411 -10.10 -3.77 -19.23
N GLY A 412 -9.29 -4.51 -18.48
CA GLY A 412 -8.88 -5.87 -18.88
C GLY A 412 -8.16 -5.87 -20.23
N ASP A 413 -8.65 -6.68 -21.16
CA ASP A 413 -8.16 -6.76 -22.54
C ASP A 413 -8.97 -5.89 -23.52
N TYR A 414 -9.86 -5.03 -23.01
CA TYR A 414 -10.75 -4.19 -23.81
C TYR A 414 -10.30 -2.72 -23.81
N THR A 415 -10.30 -2.12 -24.99
CA THR A 415 -10.14 -0.68 -25.21
C THR A 415 -11.44 -0.13 -25.76
N LEU A 416 -12.05 0.80 -25.03
CA LEU A 416 -13.26 1.52 -25.41
C LEU A 416 -12.89 2.95 -25.80
N VAL A 417 -13.27 3.39 -26.99
CA VAL A 417 -13.16 4.77 -27.44
C VAL A 417 -14.57 5.30 -27.69
N ALA A 418 -14.89 6.49 -27.19
CA ALA A 418 -16.22 7.06 -27.34
C ALA A 418 -16.16 8.58 -27.47
N HIS A 419 -17.09 9.16 -28.23
CA HIS A 419 -17.19 10.62 -28.32
C HIS A 419 -17.65 11.22 -26.98
N GLU A 420 -18.60 10.58 -26.32
CA GLU A 420 -19.08 10.96 -24.99
C GLU A 420 -19.23 9.73 -24.11
N LEU A 421 -18.70 9.80 -22.88
CA LEU A 421 -18.66 8.70 -21.93
C LEU A 421 -19.11 9.20 -20.56
N TRP A 422 -20.22 8.66 -20.07
CA TRP A 422 -20.75 8.88 -18.74
C TRP A 422 -20.34 7.73 -17.83
N GLY A 423 -19.72 8.03 -16.69
CA GLY A 423 -19.51 7.04 -15.64
C GLY A 423 -20.33 7.40 -14.41
N ARG A 424 -20.91 6.40 -13.76
CA ARG A 424 -21.61 6.55 -12.48
C ARG A 424 -21.10 5.52 -11.49
N GLU A 425 -20.86 5.96 -10.26
CA GLU A 425 -20.56 5.08 -9.13
C GLU A 425 -21.80 4.98 -8.23
N GLU A 426 -22.31 3.77 -8.09
CA GLU A 426 -23.43 3.48 -7.21
C GLU A 426 -23.08 2.31 -6.28
N ASN A 427 -23.09 2.55 -4.96
CA ASN A 427 -22.81 1.53 -3.94
C ASN A 427 -21.48 0.76 -4.10
N GLY A 428 -20.43 1.41 -4.59
CA GLY A 428 -19.11 0.81 -4.81
C GLY A 428 -18.95 0.11 -6.15
N VAL A 429 -20.00 0.09 -6.98
CA VAL A 429 -20.02 -0.52 -8.30
C VAL A 429 -20.01 0.60 -9.36
N TRP A 430 -19.16 0.43 -10.36
CA TRP A 430 -19.10 1.34 -11.49
C TRP A 430 -19.99 0.84 -12.62
N SER A 431 -20.64 1.77 -13.29
CA SER A 431 -21.20 1.57 -14.62
C SER A 431 -20.73 2.70 -15.54
N ILE A 432 -20.46 2.35 -16.80
CA ILE A 432 -20.10 3.29 -17.85
C ILE A 432 -21.14 3.20 -18.94
N GLU A 433 -21.61 4.33 -19.43
CA GLU A 433 -22.41 4.44 -20.64
C GLU A 433 -21.63 5.28 -21.64
N ALA A 434 -21.48 4.80 -22.87
CA ALA A 434 -20.75 5.45 -23.94
C ALA A 434 -21.67 5.64 -25.14
N LYS A 435 -21.59 6.80 -25.80
CA LYS A 435 -22.22 7.06 -27.09
C LYS A 435 -21.17 7.11 -28.19
N ASP A 436 -21.56 6.62 -29.38
CA ASP A 436 -20.67 6.45 -30.53
C ASP A 436 -19.39 5.70 -30.12
N ALA A 437 -19.61 4.51 -29.57
CA ALA A 437 -18.62 3.72 -28.86
C ALA A 437 -17.95 2.71 -29.81
N GLU A 438 -16.62 2.79 -29.94
CA GLU A 438 -15.79 1.78 -30.56
C GLU A 438 -15.11 0.93 -29.48
N LEU A 439 -15.43 -0.37 -29.42
CA LEU A 439 -14.78 -1.33 -28.53
C LEU A 439 -13.83 -2.23 -29.33
N ALA A 440 -12.58 -2.34 -28.88
CA ALA A 440 -11.57 -3.26 -29.41
C ALA A 440 -11.06 -4.19 -28.31
N GLY A 441 -11.17 -5.50 -28.54
CA GLY A 441 -10.60 -6.57 -27.72
C GLY A 441 -9.64 -7.45 -28.53
N LYS A 442 -9.22 -8.58 -27.94
CA LYS A 442 -8.23 -9.50 -28.54
C LYS A 442 -8.67 -10.07 -29.89
N ASP A 443 -9.92 -10.53 -29.98
CA ASP A 443 -10.48 -11.21 -31.16
C ASP A 443 -11.77 -10.56 -31.71
N ILE A 444 -12.21 -9.45 -31.08
CA ILE A 444 -13.46 -8.74 -31.40
C ILE A 444 -13.21 -7.23 -31.53
N SER A 445 -13.83 -6.60 -32.52
CA SER A 445 -13.88 -5.14 -32.64
C SER A 445 -15.26 -4.71 -33.16
N PHE A 446 -15.95 -3.81 -32.47
CA PHE A 446 -17.25 -3.31 -32.91
C PHE A 446 -17.46 -1.83 -32.56
N SER A 447 -18.29 -1.17 -33.34
CA SER A 447 -18.85 0.16 -33.09
C SER A 447 -20.30 0.00 -32.65
N ALA A 448 -20.79 0.84 -31.75
CA ALA A 448 -22.18 0.87 -31.29
C ALA A 448 -22.63 2.31 -31.01
N ASP A 449 -23.86 2.66 -31.35
CA ASP A 449 -24.43 3.98 -31.06
C ASP A 449 -24.49 4.22 -29.54
N SER A 450 -24.79 3.16 -28.77
CA SER A 450 -24.75 3.18 -27.32
C SER A 450 -24.18 1.87 -26.77
N LEU A 451 -23.22 1.99 -25.86
CA LEU A 451 -22.62 0.87 -25.15
C LEU A 451 -22.61 1.15 -23.65
N ARG A 452 -23.30 0.32 -22.87
CA ARG A 452 -23.20 0.30 -21.41
C ARG A 452 -22.36 -0.88 -20.94
N VAL A 453 -21.45 -0.62 -20.00
CA VAL A 453 -20.56 -1.60 -19.37
C VAL A 453 -20.82 -1.58 -17.87
N GLU A 454 -21.14 -2.74 -17.32
CA GLU A 454 -21.37 -2.94 -15.88
C GLU A 454 -20.20 -3.70 -15.27
N PHE A 455 -19.70 -3.22 -14.13
CA PHE A 455 -18.60 -3.85 -13.40
C PHE A 455 -19.11 -4.59 -12.17
N ASP A 456 -18.38 -5.60 -11.71
CA ASP A 456 -18.62 -6.24 -10.42
C ASP A 456 -17.95 -5.45 -9.26
N PRO A 457 -18.25 -5.77 -7.98
CA PRO A 457 -17.59 -5.14 -6.83
C PRO A 457 -16.06 -5.36 -6.75
N GLU A 458 -15.52 -6.28 -7.54
CA GLU A 458 -14.10 -6.62 -7.61
C GLU A 458 -13.38 -5.85 -8.74
N GLY A 459 -14.14 -5.15 -9.59
CA GLY A 459 -13.67 -4.34 -10.71
C GLY A 459 -13.52 -5.10 -12.03
N LYS A 460 -14.08 -6.31 -12.16
CA LYS A 460 -14.16 -7.04 -13.45
C LYS A 460 -15.44 -6.65 -14.19
N VAL A 461 -15.48 -6.87 -15.50
CA VAL A 461 -16.69 -6.65 -16.30
C VAL A 461 -17.70 -7.77 -16.01
N ASP A 462 -18.92 -7.41 -15.63
CA ASP A 462 -20.04 -8.35 -15.44
C ASP A 462 -20.94 -8.42 -16.69
N ALA A 463 -21.18 -7.29 -17.35
CA ALA A 463 -22.04 -7.25 -18.54
C ALA A 463 -21.69 -6.14 -19.53
N PHE A 464 -21.98 -6.40 -20.81
CA PHE A 464 -22.04 -5.42 -21.89
C PHE A 464 -23.46 -5.34 -22.44
N HIS A 465 -23.97 -4.12 -22.62
CA HIS A 465 -25.26 -3.84 -23.24
C HIS A 465 -25.03 -2.86 -24.40
N ALA A 466 -25.13 -3.35 -25.62
CA ALA A 466 -24.91 -2.57 -26.84
C ALA A 466 -26.21 -2.38 -27.62
N ARG A 467 -26.39 -1.20 -28.21
CA ARG A 467 -27.46 -0.89 -29.16
C ARG A 467 -26.89 -0.43 -30.48
N ASP A 468 -27.56 -0.82 -31.56
CA ASP A 468 -27.21 -0.48 -32.95
C ASP A 468 -25.72 -0.71 -33.22
N LEU A 469 -25.27 -1.95 -33.00
CA LEU A 469 -23.87 -2.32 -33.12
C LEU A 469 -23.52 -2.90 -34.48
N SER A 470 -22.32 -2.58 -34.96
CA SER A 470 -21.72 -3.17 -36.15
C SER A 470 -20.25 -3.49 -35.90
N GLY A 471 -19.79 -4.66 -36.31
CA GLY A 471 -18.46 -5.10 -35.93
C GLY A 471 -17.91 -6.26 -36.73
N LYS A 472 -16.72 -6.68 -36.33
CA LYS A 472 -15.98 -7.80 -36.89
C LYS A 472 -15.45 -8.69 -35.77
N VAL A 473 -15.60 -9.99 -35.93
CA VAL A 473 -15.00 -11.02 -35.07
C VAL A 473 -14.09 -11.87 -35.93
N ARG A 474 -12.87 -12.10 -35.47
CA ARG A 474 -11.95 -13.07 -36.08
C ARG A 474 -12.14 -14.43 -35.42
N PHE A 475 -12.29 -15.45 -36.26
CA PHE A 475 -12.41 -16.83 -35.79
C PHE A 475 -11.65 -17.76 -36.73
N ARG A 476 -11.24 -18.91 -36.20
CA ARG A 476 -10.49 -19.91 -36.96
C ARG A 476 -11.48 -20.97 -37.47
N GLY A 477 -11.73 -20.95 -38.77
CA GLY A 477 -12.49 -22.01 -39.45
C GLY A 477 -11.66 -23.28 -39.65
N PRO A 478 -12.31 -24.37 -40.13
CA PRO A 478 -11.64 -25.66 -40.37
C PRO A 478 -10.52 -25.60 -41.41
N GLU A 479 -10.60 -24.71 -42.40
CA GLU A 479 -9.59 -24.57 -43.47
C GLU A 479 -8.72 -23.31 -43.35
N LYS A 480 -9.27 -22.19 -42.84
CA LYS A 480 -8.58 -20.89 -42.76
C LYS A 480 -9.15 -20.00 -41.67
N GLU A 481 -8.41 -18.95 -41.31
CA GLU A 481 -8.90 -17.89 -40.44
C GLU A 481 -9.86 -16.99 -41.22
N GLU A 482 -11.05 -16.74 -40.66
CA GLU A 482 -12.11 -15.98 -41.31
C GLU A 482 -12.56 -14.81 -40.41
N THR A 483 -13.05 -13.76 -41.05
CA THR A 483 -13.60 -12.59 -40.35
C THR A 483 -15.10 -12.54 -40.58
N LEU A 484 -15.88 -12.70 -39.52
CA LEU A 484 -17.32 -12.48 -39.54
C LEU A 484 -17.60 -11.01 -39.29
N VAL A 485 -18.36 -10.41 -40.19
CA VAL A 485 -18.90 -9.06 -40.04
C VAL A 485 -20.34 -9.18 -39.59
N PHE A 486 -20.74 -8.42 -38.58
CA PHE A 486 -22.07 -8.49 -38.01
C PHE A 486 -22.66 -7.11 -37.74
N VAL A 487 -24.00 -7.04 -37.77
CA VAL A 487 -24.81 -5.89 -37.36
C VAL A 487 -25.95 -6.40 -36.48
N ALA A 488 -26.27 -5.71 -35.40
CA ALA A 488 -27.41 -6.04 -34.54
C ALA A 488 -28.05 -4.76 -33.99
N SER A 489 -29.37 -4.75 -33.80
CA SER A 489 -30.03 -3.63 -33.12
C SER A 489 -29.81 -3.66 -31.61
N ARG A 490 -29.62 -4.84 -31.02
CA ARG A 490 -29.25 -5.00 -29.61
C ARG A 490 -28.38 -6.23 -29.38
N ALA A 491 -27.40 -6.11 -28.49
CA ALA A 491 -26.65 -7.25 -27.96
C ALA A 491 -26.38 -7.09 -26.46
N ASP A 492 -26.76 -8.10 -25.69
CA ASP A 492 -26.51 -8.23 -24.26
C ASP A 492 -25.55 -9.39 -24.02
N VAL A 493 -24.36 -9.11 -23.47
CA VAL A 493 -23.32 -10.10 -23.17
C VAL A 493 -23.09 -10.13 -21.67
N TYR A 494 -23.23 -11.29 -21.07
CA TYR A 494 -23.01 -11.52 -19.64
C TYR A 494 -21.74 -12.34 -19.45
N LEU A 495 -20.90 -11.91 -18.50
CA LEU A 495 -19.64 -12.53 -18.18
C LEU A 495 -19.67 -13.11 -16.77
N GLU A 496 -18.92 -14.20 -16.57
CA GLU A 496 -18.62 -14.75 -15.24
C GLU A 496 -17.11 -14.98 -15.16
N GLU A 497 -16.48 -14.36 -14.16
CA GLU A 497 -15.02 -14.38 -13.93
C GLU A 497 -14.13 -13.85 -15.09
N GLY A 498 -14.72 -13.34 -16.18
CA GLY A 498 -14.04 -12.81 -17.37
C GLY A 498 -14.33 -13.61 -18.64
N ASP A 499 -15.00 -14.76 -18.52
CA ASP A 499 -15.44 -15.57 -19.65
C ASP A 499 -16.91 -15.27 -19.98
N VAL A 500 -17.28 -15.39 -21.25
CA VAL A 500 -18.67 -15.22 -21.69
C VAL A 500 -19.50 -16.34 -21.05
N GLU A 501 -20.49 -15.97 -20.25
CA GLU A 501 -21.46 -16.91 -19.69
C GLU A 501 -22.63 -17.08 -20.67
N ARG A 502 -23.09 -15.96 -21.24
CA ARG A 502 -24.29 -15.90 -22.08
C ARG A 502 -24.24 -14.69 -23.00
N LEU A 503 -24.66 -14.86 -24.24
CA LEU A 503 -24.87 -13.77 -25.21
C LEU A 503 -26.29 -13.84 -25.77
N VAL A 504 -26.95 -12.69 -25.82
CA VAL A 504 -28.27 -12.52 -26.43
C VAL A 504 -28.16 -11.40 -27.47
N GLY A 505 -28.59 -11.66 -28.71
CA GLY A 505 -28.62 -10.67 -29.78
C GLY A 505 -30.00 -10.56 -30.41
N GLU A 506 -30.40 -9.36 -30.83
CA GLU A 506 -31.66 -9.06 -31.51
C GLU A 506 -31.38 -8.44 -32.88
N GLU A 507 -32.16 -8.87 -33.89
CA GLU A 507 -32.07 -8.50 -35.30
C GLU A 507 -30.64 -8.56 -35.86
N VAL A 508 -29.98 -9.70 -35.63
CA VAL A 508 -28.57 -9.86 -35.95
C VAL A 508 -28.38 -10.30 -37.40
N THR A 509 -27.54 -9.61 -38.15
CA THR A 509 -27.15 -9.97 -39.52
C THR A 509 -25.66 -10.26 -39.58
N PHE A 510 -25.27 -11.40 -40.15
CA PHE A 510 -23.87 -11.80 -40.33
C PHE A 510 -23.53 -12.05 -41.79
N THR A 511 -22.28 -11.77 -42.16
CA THR A 511 -21.68 -12.16 -43.43
C THR A 511 -20.16 -12.28 -43.28
N THR A 512 -19.49 -12.96 -44.21
CA THR A 512 -18.01 -12.91 -44.29
C THR A 512 -17.53 -11.82 -45.26
N CYS A 513 -18.42 -11.16 -46.03
CA CYS A 513 -17.99 -10.00 -46.82
C CYS A 513 -17.78 -8.79 -45.90
N PRO A 514 -16.68 -8.04 -46.04
CA PRO A 514 -16.53 -6.70 -45.45
C PRO A 514 -17.58 -5.68 -45.94
N CYS A 515 -18.41 -6.06 -46.93
CA CYS A 515 -19.41 -5.25 -47.61
C CYS A 515 -20.84 -5.70 -47.27
N LEU A 516 -21.42 -5.31 -46.13
CA LEU A 516 -22.82 -5.67 -45.81
C LEU A 516 -23.83 -5.22 -46.89
N PRO A 517 -23.77 -3.98 -47.40
CA PRO A 517 -24.55 -3.61 -48.58
C PRO A 517 -23.92 -4.26 -49.82
N GLY A 518 -24.60 -5.25 -50.39
CA GLY A 518 -24.12 -5.98 -51.57
C GLY A 518 -23.34 -7.26 -51.27
N ALA A 519 -23.35 -7.76 -50.03
CA ALA A 519 -22.77 -9.05 -49.70
C ALA A 519 -23.37 -10.16 -50.59
N PRO A 520 -22.55 -11.07 -51.16
CA PRO A 520 -23.05 -12.21 -51.96
C PRO A 520 -24.02 -13.08 -51.17
N TYR A 521 -23.84 -13.13 -49.86
CA TYR A 521 -24.76 -13.75 -48.91
C TYR A 521 -24.81 -12.99 -47.58
N SER A 522 -25.94 -13.09 -46.91
CA SER A 522 -26.13 -12.60 -45.53
C SER A 522 -27.06 -13.54 -44.77
N VAL A 523 -26.76 -13.75 -43.50
CA VAL A 523 -27.59 -14.53 -42.58
C VAL A 523 -28.19 -13.57 -41.58
N ARG A 524 -29.52 -13.37 -41.65
CA ARG A 524 -30.26 -12.51 -40.72
C ARG A 524 -31.03 -13.37 -39.74
N ALA A 525 -30.94 -13.08 -38.45
CA ALA A 525 -31.66 -13.72 -37.37
C ALA A 525 -32.46 -12.67 -36.61
N GLU A 526 -33.72 -12.94 -36.29
CA GLU A 526 -34.48 -12.03 -35.43
C GLU A 526 -33.95 -12.05 -33.99
N ARG A 527 -33.56 -13.23 -33.49
CA ARG A 527 -32.99 -13.36 -32.14
C ARG A 527 -31.97 -14.49 -32.06
N ILE A 528 -30.86 -14.24 -31.38
CA ILE A 528 -29.81 -15.23 -31.14
C ILE A 528 -29.58 -15.35 -29.65
N PHE A 529 -29.45 -16.60 -29.19
CA PHE A 529 -29.07 -16.95 -27.84
C PHE A 529 -27.91 -17.92 -27.90
N TYR A 530 -26.78 -17.52 -27.31
CA TYR A 530 -25.53 -18.25 -27.37
C TYR A 530 -25.01 -18.51 -25.96
N VAL A 531 -24.77 -19.78 -25.66
CA VAL A 531 -24.10 -20.25 -24.43
C VAL A 531 -22.85 -21.02 -24.88
N PRO A 532 -21.64 -20.53 -24.57
CA PRO A 532 -20.40 -21.16 -24.99
C PRO A 532 -20.33 -22.65 -24.63
N ASP A 533 -19.74 -23.44 -25.53
CA ASP A 533 -19.53 -24.89 -25.39
C ASP A 533 -20.81 -25.74 -25.17
N GLU A 534 -21.99 -25.13 -25.33
CA GLU A 534 -23.27 -25.80 -25.11
C GLU A 534 -24.21 -25.61 -26.30
N TRP A 535 -24.83 -24.44 -26.43
CA TRP A 535 -25.97 -24.26 -27.35
C TRP A 535 -25.91 -22.92 -28.07
N LEU A 536 -26.17 -22.97 -29.37
CA LEU A 536 -26.55 -21.83 -30.20
C LEU A 536 -28.02 -22.02 -30.59
N PHE A 537 -28.87 -21.09 -30.16
CA PHE A 537 -30.28 -21.04 -30.53
C PHE A 537 -30.54 -19.77 -31.33
N VAL A 538 -31.25 -19.90 -32.44
CA VAL A 538 -31.57 -18.80 -33.34
C VAL A 538 -33.04 -18.87 -33.73
N ARG A 539 -33.73 -17.74 -33.60
CA ARG A 539 -35.12 -17.56 -34.03
C ARG A 539 -35.16 -16.78 -35.33
N ASP A 540 -35.99 -17.26 -36.26
CA ASP A 540 -36.25 -16.66 -37.55
C ASP A 540 -34.97 -16.32 -38.32
N LEU A 541 -34.30 -17.40 -38.76
CA LEU A 541 -33.07 -17.36 -39.54
C LEU A 541 -33.41 -17.26 -41.03
N PHE A 542 -33.05 -16.15 -41.64
CA PHE A 542 -33.17 -15.88 -43.07
C PHE A 542 -31.78 -15.95 -43.70
N LEU A 543 -31.60 -16.85 -44.66
CA LEU A 543 -30.43 -16.89 -45.52
C LEU A 543 -30.77 -16.15 -46.82
N SER A 544 -30.06 -15.05 -47.07
CA SER A 544 -30.21 -14.27 -48.29
C SER A 544 -28.97 -14.38 -49.16
N SER A 545 -29.16 -14.38 -50.48
CA SER A 545 -28.09 -14.28 -51.48
C SER A 545 -28.39 -13.14 -52.43
N PHE A 546 -27.40 -12.26 -52.66
CA PHE A 546 -27.56 -11.04 -53.44
C PHE A 546 -28.80 -10.20 -53.05
N GLY A 547 -29.11 -10.13 -51.75
CA GLY A 547 -30.26 -9.39 -51.21
C GLY A 547 -31.61 -10.11 -51.31
N VAL A 548 -31.69 -11.29 -51.94
CA VAL A 548 -32.91 -12.09 -52.03
C VAL A 548 -32.88 -13.22 -51.01
N THR A 549 -33.92 -13.34 -50.18
CA THR A 549 -34.06 -14.44 -49.22
C THR A 549 -34.25 -15.77 -49.96
N VAL A 550 -33.29 -16.68 -49.83
CA VAL A 550 -33.27 -18.00 -50.49
C VAL A 550 -33.84 -19.09 -49.57
N TRP A 551 -33.63 -18.95 -48.26
CA TRP A 551 -34.09 -19.91 -47.27
C TRP A 551 -34.52 -19.19 -45.99
N TRP A 552 -35.60 -19.65 -45.36
CA TRP A 552 -36.01 -19.27 -44.02
C TRP A 552 -36.18 -20.51 -43.12
N LEU A 553 -35.70 -20.41 -41.88
CA LEU A 553 -35.90 -21.37 -40.81
C LEU A 553 -36.51 -20.64 -39.61
N PRO A 554 -37.71 -21.04 -39.13
CA PRO A 554 -38.33 -20.41 -37.97
C PRO A 554 -37.47 -20.59 -36.71
N PHE A 555 -36.76 -21.71 -36.61
CA PHE A 555 -35.82 -21.99 -35.53
C PHE A 555 -34.60 -22.73 -36.08
N TYR A 556 -33.42 -22.33 -35.63
CA TYR A 556 -32.17 -23.06 -35.83
C TYR A 556 -31.51 -23.26 -34.48
N VAL A 557 -31.16 -24.52 -34.20
CA VAL A 557 -30.44 -24.88 -32.98
C VAL A 557 -29.20 -25.63 -33.39
N SER A 558 -28.12 -25.47 -32.63
CA SER A 558 -26.92 -26.28 -32.77
C SER A 558 -26.24 -26.44 -31.42
N ARG A 559 -25.63 -27.61 -31.20
CA ARG A 559 -24.77 -27.86 -30.04
C ARG A 559 -23.33 -27.54 -30.43
N LEU A 560 -22.68 -26.66 -29.67
CA LEU A 560 -21.33 -26.21 -30.00
C LEU A 560 -20.31 -27.31 -29.66
N GLY A 561 -19.29 -27.47 -30.51
CA GLY A 561 -18.30 -28.56 -30.41
C GLY A 561 -18.73 -29.89 -31.06
N GLU A 562 -19.90 -29.94 -31.68
CA GLU A 562 -20.47 -31.13 -32.29
C GLU A 562 -20.98 -30.81 -33.73
N GLU A 563 -20.30 -31.28 -34.79
CA GLU A 563 -20.75 -31.04 -36.17
C GLU A 563 -22.03 -31.86 -36.51
N GLY A 564 -23.04 -31.24 -37.13
CA GLY A 564 -24.21 -31.95 -37.69
C GLY A 564 -25.49 -31.10 -37.81
N PRO A 565 -26.34 -31.34 -38.82
CA PRO A 565 -27.62 -30.64 -39.00
C PRO A 565 -28.65 -31.10 -37.95
N THR A 566 -29.50 -30.18 -37.48
CA THR A 566 -30.44 -30.44 -36.37
C THR A 566 -31.73 -31.19 -36.73
N LEU A 567 -32.04 -31.33 -38.02
CA LEU A 567 -33.28 -31.99 -38.47
C LEU A 567 -33.12 -33.51 -38.65
N PHE A 568 -31.88 -34.01 -38.75
CA PHE A 568 -31.60 -35.44 -38.91
C PHE A 568 -30.93 -35.99 -37.64
N PRO A 569 -31.15 -37.26 -37.29
CA PRO A 569 -30.39 -37.88 -36.22
C PRO A 569 -28.91 -37.76 -36.52
N LYS A 570 -28.17 -37.12 -35.62
CA LYS A 570 -26.72 -37.13 -35.69
C LYS A 570 -26.23 -38.53 -35.41
N VAL A 571 -25.46 -39.08 -36.34
CA VAL A 571 -24.80 -40.37 -36.22
C VAL A 571 -23.34 -40.14 -35.86
N GLY A 572 -22.84 -40.80 -34.83
CA GLY A 572 -21.42 -40.74 -34.47
C GLY A 572 -20.97 -41.94 -33.66
N PHE A 573 -19.69 -41.96 -33.31
CA PHE A 573 -19.10 -42.98 -32.43
C PHE A 573 -18.50 -42.32 -31.19
N SER A 574 -18.75 -42.90 -30.01
CA SER A 574 -18.19 -42.44 -28.74
C SER A 574 -17.74 -43.66 -27.92
N GLY A 575 -16.45 -43.73 -27.58
CA GLY A 575 -15.90 -44.87 -26.82
C GLY A 575 -16.00 -46.22 -27.55
N GLY A 576 -16.16 -46.21 -28.87
CA GLY A 576 -16.38 -47.41 -29.68
C GLY A 576 -17.84 -47.71 -29.98
N ASP A 577 -18.82 -47.09 -29.30
CA ASP A 577 -20.26 -47.32 -29.54
C ASP A 577 -20.84 -46.35 -30.55
N LEU A 578 -21.67 -46.86 -31.48
CA LEU A 578 -22.53 -46.05 -32.35
C LEU A 578 -23.56 -45.29 -31.49
N PHE A 579 -23.79 -44.02 -31.79
CA PHE A 579 -24.88 -43.24 -31.19
C PHE A 579 -25.73 -42.52 -32.25
N LEU A 580 -27.03 -42.39 -31.95
CA LEU A 580 -28.03 -41.66 -32.71
C LEU A 580 -28.61 -40.56 -31.82
N LYS A 581 -28.45 -39.30 -32.19
CA LYS A 581 -28.87 -38.16 -31.35
C LYS A 581 -29.87 -37.27 -32.06
N TRP A 582 -30.98 -36.97 -31.39
CA TRP A 582 -31.99 -36.02 -31.85
C TRP A 582 -32.06 -34.80 -30.93
N SER A 583 -32.51 -33.67 -31.47
CA SER A 583 -32.73 -32.43 -30.70
C SER A 583 -33.95 -31.70 -31.23
N PHE A 584 -34.93 -31.49 -30.37
CA PHE A 584 -36.22 -30.88 -30.70
C PHE A 584 -36.33 -29.52 -30.00
N PRO A 585 -36.23 -28.40 -30.73
CA PRO A 585 -36.51 -27.09 -30.18
C PRO A 585 -38.00 -26.92 -29.88
N PHE A 586 -38.32 -26.23 -28.79
CA PHE A 586 -39.67 -25.84 -28.41
C PHE A 586 -39.69 -24.44 -27.79
N THR A 587 -40.88 -23.86 -27.69
CA THR A 587 -41.12 -22.54 -27.09
C THR A 587 -42.30 -22.64 -26.14
N VAL A 588 -42.21 -21.99 -24.97
CA VAL A 588 -43.21 -22.01 -23.90
C VAL A 588 -43.66 -20.59 -23.60
N ARG A 589 -44.96 -20.31 -23.79
CA ARG A 589 -45.56 -18.97 -23.88
C ARG A 589 -45.01 -18.18 -25.06
N GLU A 590 -45.87 -17.42 -25.74
CA GLU A 590 -45.64 -16.79 -27.05
C GLU A 590 -44.43 -15.84 -27.21
N LYS A 591 -43.50 -15.72 -26.24
CA LYS A 591 -42.25 -14.93 -26.40
C LYS A 591 -41.22 -15.03 -25.26
N ALA A 592 -41.42 -15.84 -24.21
CA ALA A 592 -40.67 -15.65 -22.96
C ALA A 592 -39.69 -16.77 -22.57
N LEU A 593 -39.96 -18.02 -22.97
CA LEU A 593 -39.13 -19.17 -22.62
C LEU A 593 -38.95 -20.07 -23.84
N TRP A 594 -37.72 -20.43 -24.14
CA TRP A 594 -37.34 -21.33 -25.24
C TRP A 594 -36.65 -22.55 -24.66
N GLY A 595 -36.67 -23.66 -25.38
CA GLY A 595 -35.98 -24.84 -24.92
C GLY A 595 -35.66 -25.83 -26.02
N VAL A 596 -34.87 -26.83 -25.67
CA VAL A 596 -34.47 -27.93 -26.54
C VAL A 596 -34.56 -29.20 -25.72
N VAL A 597 -35.29 -30.21 -26.21
CA VAL A 597 -35.24 -31.57 -25.67
C VAL A 597 -34.47 -32.44 -26.64
N GLY A 598 -33.40 -33.08 -26.18
CA GLY A 598 -32.63 -34.03 -26.95
C GLY A 598 -32.64 -35.42 -26.34
N PHE A 599 -32.37 -36.43 -27.16
CA PHE A 599 -32.08 -37.77 -26.68
C PHE A 599 -30.99 -38.42 -27.52
N THR A 600 -30.05 -39.07 -26.85
CA THR A 600 -28.97 -39.84 -27.46
C THR A 600 -29.25 -41.33 -27.24
N PHE A 601 -29.42 -42.08 -28.32
CA PHE A 601 -29.65 -43.51 -28.31
C PHE A 601 -28.38 -44.25 -28.74
N PHE A 602 -27.91 -45.18 -27.91
CA PHE A 602 -26.78 -46.06 -28.20
C PHE A 602 -27.31 -47.45 -28.57
N PRO A 603 -27.32 -47.84 -29.86
CA PRO A 603 -28.01 -49.06 -30.31
C PRO A 603 -27.40 -50.35 -29.77
N TRP A 604 -26.08 -50.40 -29.60
CA TRP A 604 -25.38 -51.62 -29.15
C TRP A 604 -25.53 -51.90 -27.65
N GLY A 605 -25.70 -50.84 -26.85
CA GLY A 605 -25.95 -50.94 -25.42
C GLY A 605 -27.42 -50.80 -25.02
N ILE A 606 -28.33 -50.55 -25.97
CA ILE A 606 -29.75 -50.18 -25.75
C ILE A 606 -29.87 -49.13 -24.63
N ARG A 607 -29.03 -48.10 -24.70
CA ARG A 607 -29.00 -47.01 -23.71
C ARG A 607 -29.60 -45.75 -24.31
N LEU A 608 -30.53 -45.13 -23.60
CA LEU A 608 -31.11 -43.84 -23.98
C LEU A 608 -30.72 -42.79 -22.94
N GLU A 609 -30.14 -41.70 -23.41
CA GLU A 609 -29.67 -40.58 -22.60
C GLU A 609 -30.48 -39.34 -22.96
N PRO A 610 -31.48 -38.95 -22.14
CA PRO A 610 -32.23 -37.73 -22.35
C PRO A 610 -31.39 -36.51 -21.92
N GLU A 611 -31.57 -35.41 -22.63
CA GLU A 611 -31.04 -34.10 -22.28
C GLU A 611 -32.08 -33.01 -22.57
N GLY A 612 -32.02 -31.93 -21.82
CA GLY A 612 -32.98 -30.84 -21.97
C GLY A 612 -32.38 -29.53 -21.51
N SER A 613 -32.57 -28.49 -22.31
CA SER A 613 -32.19 -27.13 -21.93
C SER A 613 -33.39 -26.18 -22.07
N LEU A 614 -33.53 -25.26 -21.13
CA LEU A 614 -34.53 -24.20 -21.10
C LEU A 614 -33.78 -22.87 -20.97
N PHE A 615 -34.22 -21.86 -21.71
CA PHE A 615 -33.59 -20.56 -21.84
C PHE A 615 -34.66 -19.48 -21.72
N GLY A 616 -34.31 -18.37 -21.08
CA GLY A 616 -35.16 -17.19 -21.00
C GLY A 616 -34.34 -15.94 -20.74
N ASP A 617 -34.99 -14.78 -20.79
CA ASP A 617 -34.34 -13.51 -20.51
C ASP A 617 -33.68 -13.50 -19.10
N GLY A 618 -34.33 -14.16 -18.13
CA GLY A 618 -33.87 -14.26 -16.74
C GLY A 618 -32.85 -15.36 -16.40
N GLY A 619 -32.48 -16.25 -17.34
CA GLY A 619 -31.52 -17.33 -17.03
C GLY A 619 -31.57 -18.54 -17.96
N PHE A 620 -30.86 -19.60 -17.59
CA PHE A 620 -30.93 -20.89 -18.29
C PHE A 620 -30.95 -22.07 -17.31
N LEU A 621 -31.48 -23.20 -17.75
CA LEU A 621 -31.44 -24.49 -17.07
C LEU A 621 -31.05 -25.53 -18.11
N SER A 622 -29.94 -26.22 -17.93
CA SER A 622 -29.52 -27.35 -18.75
C SER A 622 -29.39 -28.61 -17.91
N VAL A 623 -30.02 -29.68 -18.37
CA VAL A 623 -30.02 -31.01 -17.76
C VAL A 623 -29.43 -31.97 -18.79
N SER A 624 -28.37 -32.68 -18.40
CA SER A 624 -27.71 -33.66 -19.24
C SER A 624 -27.28 -34.88 -18.41
N PRO A 625 -26.93 -36.02 -19.04
CA PRO A 625 -26.36 -37.17 -18.34
C PRO A 625 -25.07 -36.85 -17.58
N ARG A 626 -24.34 -35.80 -18.00
CA ARG A 626 -23.10 -35.34 -17.34
C ARG A 626 -23.38 -34.49 -16.11
N GLY A 627 -24.60 -33.98 -15.95
CA GLY A 627 -24.94 -33.07 -14.86
C GLY A 627 -26.08 -32.09 -15.14
N VAL A 628 -26.44 -31.35 -14.09
CA VAL A 628 -27.43 -30.26 -14.12
C VAL A 628 -26.71 -28.93 -13.94
N ARG A 629 -27.00 -27.95 -14.78
CA ARG A 629 -26.56 -26.56 -14.64
C ARG A 629 -27.75 -25.62 -14.72
N ALA A 630 -27.79 -24.63 -13.85
CA ALA A 630 -28.79 -23.57 -13.90
C ALA A 630 -28.13 -22.24 -13.57
N SER A 631 -28.55 -21.18 -14.24
CA SER A 631 -28.25 -19.82 -13.84
C SER A 631 -29.52 -18.98 -13.88
N GLY A 632 -29.59 -18.00 -12.99
CA GLY A 632 -30.72 -17.08 -12.91
C GLY A 632 -30.26 -15.71 -12.44
N ARG A 633 -30.92 -14.67 -12.93
CA ARG A 633 -30.84 -13.32 -12.41
C ARG A 633 -32.25 -12.77 -12.18
N GLY A 634 -32.39 -11.90 -11.20
CA GLY A 634 -33.65 -11.22 -10.93
C GLY A 634 -33.47 -10.07 -9.96
N SER A 635 -34.53 -9.30 -9.76
CA SER A 635 -34.59 -8.21 -8.80
C SER A 635 -35.54 -8.58 -7.66
N TRP A 636 -35.14 -8.36 -6.40
CA TRP A 636 -36.00 -8.56 -5.24
C TRP A 636 -35.86 -7.37 -4.27
N GLU A 637 -36.99 -6.87 -3.75
CA GLU A 637 -37.14 -5.67 -2.90
C GLU A 637 -35.83 -4.99 -2.45
N GLY A 638 -35.31 -4.09 -3.28
CA GLY A 638 -34.15 -3.26 -2.96
C GLY A 638 -32.79 -3.72 -3.50
N GLY A 639 -32.72 -4.77 -4.34
CA GLY A 639 -31.55 -5.03 -5.17
C GLY A 639 -31.59 -6.27 -6.06
N ASP A 640 -30.57 -6.40 -6.90
CA ASP A 640 -30.45 -7.48 -7.88
C ASP A 640 -29.72 -8.69 -7.30
N TRP A 641 -30.11 -9.87 -7.75
CA TRP A 641 -29.47 -11.13 -7.41
C TRP A 641 -29.10 -11.92 -8.68
N LYS A 642 -27.99 -12.65 -8.58
CA LYS A 642 -27.53 -13.65 -9.55
C LYS A 642 -27.28 -14.95 -8.80
N GLY A 643 -27.69 -16.06 -9.39
CA GLY A 643 -27.45 -17.40 -8.88
C GLY A 643 -26.94 -18.33 -9.97
N SER A 644 -26.02 -19.21 -9.62
CA SER A 644 -25.58 -20.32 -10.47
C SER A 644 -25.55 -21.62 -9.66
N LEU A 645 -25.95 -22.71 -10.31
CA LEU A 645 -26.00 -24.07 -9.78
C LEU A 645 -25.35 -24.98 -10.80
N SER A 646 -24.44 -25.83 -10.35
CA SER A 646 -23.78 -26.84 -11.19
C SER A 646 -23.58 -28.13 -10.42
N PHE A 647 -24.09 -29.23 -10.95
CA PHE A 647 -23.93 -30.58 -10.44
C PHE A 647 -23.34 -31.42 -11.54
N THR A 648 -22.03 -31.69 -11.51
CA THR A 648 -21.30 -32.44 -12.54
C THR A 648 -20.41 -33.47 -11.87
N GLY A 649 -20.51 -34.75 -12.26
CA GLY A 649 -19.91 -35.93 -11.60
C GLY A 649 -18.77 -35.66 -10.59
N GLY A 650 -19.06 -35.83 -9.30
CA GLY A 650 -18.11 -35.63 -8.19
C GLY A 650 -17.93 -34.18 -7.71
N LYS A 651 -18.58 -33.20 -8.37
CA LYS A 651 -18.54 -31.78 -8.00
C LYS A 651 -19.93 -31.16 -8.04
N SER A 652 -20.36 -30.65 -6.90
CA SER A 652 -21.63 -29.93 -6.74
C SER A 652 -21.35 -28.53 -6.21
N ARG A 653 -21.90 -27.51 -6.85
CA ARG A 653 -21.69 -26.10 -6.47
C ARG A 653 -22.98 -25.32 -6.64
N ALA A 654 -23.28 -24.47 -5.66
CA ALA A 654 -24.36 -23.50 -5.70
C ALA A 654 -23.82 -22.16 -5.21
N ASN A 655 -23.89 -21.13 -6.03
CA ASN A 655 -23.45 -19.79 -5.69
C ASN A 655 -24.60 -18.82 -5.91
N PHE A 656 -24.91 -18.03 -4.89
CA PHE A 656 -25.86 -16.95 -4.96
C PHE A 656 -25.18 -15.68 -4.51
N SER A 657 -25.47 -14.58 -5.18
CA SER A 657 -24.95 -13.27 -4.82
C SER A 657 -25.95 -12.19 -5.15
N GLY A 658 -25.89 -11.09 -4.44
CA GLY A 658 -26.72 -9.94 -4.75
C GLY A 658 -26.33 -8.72 -3.92
N THR A 659 -27.11 -7.66 -4.10
CA THR A 659 -26.98 -6.43 -3.32
C THR A 659 -28.28 -6.14 -2.58
N VAL A 660 -28.20 -5.71 -1.33
CA VAL A 660 -29.36 -5.25 -0.54
C VAL A 660 -28.91 -4.09 0.33
N SER A 661 -29.56 -2.92 0.22
CA SER A 661 -29.32 -1.75 1.09
C SER A 661 -27.83 -1.34 1.19
N GLY A 662 -27.10 -1.39 0.07
CA GLY A 662 -25.68 -1.03 -0.02
C GLY A 662 -24.70 -2.07 0.54
N TRP A 663 -25.18 -3.28 0.88
CA TRP A 663 -24.35 -4.44 1.20
C TRP A 663 -24.36 -5.42 0.03
N SER A 664 -23.20 -5.95 -0.33
CA SER A 664 -23.10 -7.11 -1.23
C SER A 664 -23.09 -8.38 -0.39
N TRP A 665 -23.94 -9.34 -0.72
CA TRP A 665 -23.99 -10.64 -0.07
C TRP A 665 -23.59 -11.73 -1.06
N LYS A 666 -22.92 -12.77 -0.58
CA LYS A 666 -22.62 -14.00 -1.31
C LYS A 666 -22.96 -15.19 -0.42
N ALA A 667 -23.62 -16.20 -0.97
CA ALA A 667 -23.94 -17.46 -0.33
C ALA A 667 -23.46 -18.58 -1.25
N GLY A 668 -22.43 -19.32 -0.79
CA GLY A 668 -21.81 -20.38 -1.57
C GLY A 668 -21.92 -21.73 -0.87
N TRP A 669 -22.27 -22.77 -1.62
CA TRP A 669 -22.14 -24.16 -1.25
C TRP A 669 -21.28 -24.87 -2.28
N GLU A 670 -20.31 -25.64 -1.82
CA GLU A 670 -19.43 -26.41 -2.69
C GLU A 670 -19.12 -27.76 -2.05
N HIS A 671 -19.27 -28.82 -2.85
CA HIS A 671 -18.90 -30.17 -2.50
C HIS A 671 -18.03 -30.74 -3.63
N VAL A 672 -16.84 -31.24 -3.28
CA VAL A 672 -15.87 -31.80 -4.24
C VAL A 672 -15.31 -33.11 -3.71
N GLU A 673 -15.44 -34.18 -4.48
CA GLU A 673 -14.78 -35.46 -4.23
C GLU A 673 -13.40 -35.48 -4.91
N ARG A 674 -12.32 -35.76 -4.17
CA ARG A 674 -10.96 -35.91 -4.71
C ARG A 674 -10.32 -37.21 -4.23
N LYS A 675 -9.31 -37.70 -4.96
CA LYS A 675 -8.41 -38.78 -4.52
C LYS A 675 -7.58 -38.29 -3.31
N GLY A 676 -8.14 -38.40 -2.11
CA GLY A 676 -7.56 -37.89 -0.87
C GLY A 676 -8.58 -37.40 0.17
N GLY A 677 -9.88 -37.38 -0.14
CA GLY A 677 -10.95 -37.03 0.79
C GLY A 677 -12.07 -36.22 0.14
N THR A 678 -13.15 -36.01 0.90
CA THR A 678 -14.24 -35.10 0.55
C THR A 678 -13.95 -33.71 1.09
N TYR A 679 -14.24 -32.70 0.26
CA TYR A 679 -14.20 -31.30 0.66
C TYR A 679 -15.61 -30.74 0.55
N GLU A 680 -16.12 -30.22 1.66
CA GLU A 680 -17.43 -29.58 1.69
C GLU A 680 -17.36 -28.22 2.37
N LYS A 681 -17.96 -27.23 1.72
CA LYS A 681 -18.14 -25.87 2.21
C LYS A 681 -19.63 -25.56 2.21
N ALA A 682 -20.22 -25.42 3.39
CA ALA A 682 -21.67 -25.44 3.54
C ALA A 682 -22.23 -24.55 4.66
N PRO A 683 -23.21 -23.71 4.31
CA PRO A 683 -23.03 -22.62 3.34
C PRO A 683 -22.01 -21.60 3.88
N GLU A 684 -21.13 -21.10 3.01
CA GLU A 684 -20.39 -19.89 3.35
C GLU A 684 -21.24 -18.68 2.98
N LEU A 685 -21.63 -17.93 4.00
CA LEU A 685 -22.24 -16.62 3.87
C LEU A 685 -21.16 -15.57 3.98
N ALA A 686 -21.10 -14.65 3.03
CA ALA A 686 -20.23 -13.49 3.07
C ALA A 686 -21.05 -12.22 2.85
N LEU A 687 -20.81 -11.23 3.69
CA LEU A 687 -21.38 -9.89 3.62
C LEU A 687 -20.24 -8.91 3.48
N SER A 688 -20.24 -8.12 2.42
CA SER A 688 -19.22 -7.11 2.20
C SER A 688 -19.82 -5.74 1.93
N ARG A 689 -19.15 -4.72 2.46
CA ARG A 689 -19.49 -3.33 2.19
C ARG A 689 -18.24 -2.51 1.97
N ALA A 690 -18.23 -1.76 0.89
CA ALA A 690 -17.23 -0.73 0.66
C ALA A 690 -17.62 0.52 1.44
N PHE A 691 -16.63 1.18 2.03
CA PHE A 691 -16.80 2.46 2.70
C PHE A 691 -15.58 3.35 2.45
N SER A 692 -15.83 4.65 2.50
CA SER A 692 -14.81 5.67 2.39
C SER A 692 -14.00 5.76 3.67
N SER A 693 -12.68 5.79 3.55
CA SER A 693 -11.77 6.02 4.68
C SER A 693 -10.78 7.13 4.35
N PRO A 694 -10.20 7.82 5.37
CA PRO A 694 -9.19 8.85 5.14
C PRO A 694 -7.93 8.36 4.40
N LEU A 695 -7.72 7.03 4.36
CA LEU A 695 -6.57 6.37 3.74
C LEU A 695 -6.91 5.74 2.37
N GLY A 696 -8.11 5.97 1.83
CA GLY A 696 -8.61 5.40 0.57
C GLY A 696 -9.80 4.48 0.77
N ASN A 697 -10.23 3.78 -0.29
CA ASN A 697 -11.37 2.87 -0.18
C ASN A 697 -11.05 1.66 0.67
N ALA A 698 -11.93 1.42 1.64
CA ALA A 698 -11.87 0.30 2.54
C ALA A 698 -13.04 -0.64 2.25
N THR A 699 -12.78 -1.94 2.28
CA THR A 699 -13.81 -2.97 2.18
C THR A 699 -13.81 -3.74 3.49
N LEU A 700 -14.98 -3.78 4.14
CA LEU A 700 -15.23 -4.69 5.25
C LEU A 700 -15.97 -5.90 4.68
N SER A 701 -15.46 -7.10 4.96
CA SER A 701 -16.07 -8.36 4.59
C SER A 701 -16.22 -9.22 5.86
N LEU A 702 -17.44 -9.59 6.19
CA LEU A 702 -17.75 -10.58 7.22
C LEU A 702 -18.11 -11.88 6.51
N TYR A 703 -17.57 -13.00 6.95
CA TYR A 703 -17.88 -14.29 6.35
C TYR A 703 -17.95 -15.39 7.39
N GLY A 704 -18.74 -16.41 7.12
CA GLY A 704 -18.88 -17.54 8.01
C GLY A 704 -19.51 -18.75 7.34
N GLY A 705 -19.13 -19.93 7.77
CA GLY A 705 -19.67 -21.18 7.24
C GLY A 705 -19.11 -22.41 7.93
N ARG A 706 -19.71 -23.56 7.63
CA ARG A 706 -19.21 -24.87 8.05
C ARG A 706 -18.27 -25.41 6.97
N TYR A 707 -17.10 -25.84 7.40
CA TYR A 707 -16.06 -26.41 6.57
C TYR A 707 -15.80 -27.84 6.98
N ILE A 708 -15.75 -28.74 6.01
CA ILE A 708 -15.45 -30.16 6.20
C ILE A 708 -14.28 -30.51 5.28
N GLU A 709 -13.19 -31.00 5.88
CA GLU A 709 -12.01 -31.50 5.17
C GLU A 709 -11.65 -32.87 5.73
N ALA A 710 -11.85 -33.92 4.93
CA ALA A 710 -11.79 -35.31 5.40
C ALA A 710 -12.72 -35.53 6.62
N ASP A 711 -12.18 -35.94 7.77
CA ASP A 711 -12.96 -36.16 9.01
C ASP A 711 -13.09 -34.91 9.89
N LEU A 712 -12.47 -33.79 9.51
CA LEU A 712 -12.44 -32.59 10.33
C LEU A 712 -13.59 -31.64 9.99
N VAL A 713 -14.40 -31.31 11.00
CA VAL A 713 -15.49 -30.33 10.89
C VAL A 713 -15.12 -29.07 11.67
N ALA A 714 -15.12 -27.92 10.99
CA ALA A 714 -14.84 -26.63 11.60
C ALA A 714 -15.92 -25.60 11.23
N LEU A 715 -16.49 -24.95 12.25
CA LEU A 715 -17.26 -23.73 12.05
C LEU A 715 -16.29 -22.55 12.00
N LYS A 716 -16.23 -21.82 10.88
CA LYS A 716 -15.38 -20.65 10.72
C LYS A 716 -16.24 -19.40 10.74
N LEU A 717 -15.85 -18.42 11.54
CA LEU A 717 -16.38 -17.05 11.52
C LEU A 717 -15.21 -16.10 11.36
N GLY A 718 -15.27 -15.23 10.35
CA GLY A 718 -14.17 -14.34 10.06
C GLY A 718 -14.61 -12.96 9.62
N GLY A 719 -13.74 -11.99 9.88
CA GLY A 719 -13.88 -10.63 9.40
C GLY A 719 -12.59 -10.20 8.72
N ARG A 720 -12.71 -9.54 7.58
CA ARG A 720 -11.59 -8.98 6.82
C ARG A 720 -11.84 -7.51 6.56
N ILE A 721 -10.83 -6.69 6.82
CA ILE A 721 -10.77 -5.31 6.39
C ILE A 721 -9.63 -5.18 5.39
N ALA A 722 -9.87 -4.51 4.26
CA ALA A 722 -8.86 -4.24 3.26
C ALA A 722 -8.95 -2.80 2.81
N ILE A 723 -7.84 -2.07 2.86
CA ILE A 723 -7.70 -0.68 2.43
C ILE A 723 -6.74 -0.68 1.24
N ARG A 724 -7.11 -0.04 0.13
CA ARG A 724 -6.29 0.00 -1.09
C ARG A 724 -5.93 1.43 -1.49
N PRO A 725 -5.05 2.12 -0.75
CA PRO A 725 -4.52 3.40 -1.20
C PRO A 725 -3.77 3.24 -2.51
N THR A 726 -4.11 4.04 -3.51
CA THR A 726 -3.41 4.10 -4.79
C THR A 726 -3.19 5.55 -5.18
N ALA A 727 -2.03 5.84 -5.78
CA ALA A 727 -1.67 7.16 -6.25
C ALA A 727 -0.91 7.01 -7.58
N LYS A 728 -1.48 7.58 -8.66
CA LYS A 728 -0.85 7.60 -9.99
C LYS A 728 -0.34 9.01 -10.31
N TRP A 729 0.85 9.09 -10.88
CA TRP A 729 1.61 10.29 -11.25
C TRP A 729 2.28 10.09 -12.61
N GLY A 730 1.55 10.29 -13.72
CA GLY A 730 2.08 10.05 -15.07
C GLY A 730 2.35 8.55 -15.29
N SER A 731 3.58 8.20 -15.70
CA SER A 731 4.01 6.80 -15.81
C SER A 731 4.29 6.12 -14.46
N LEU A 732 4.26 6.88 -13.35
CA LEU A 732 4.50 6.37 -12.01
C LEU A 732 3.18 6.01 -11.31
N SER A 733 3.03 4.78 -10.81
CA SER A 733 1.85 4.31 -10.08
C SER A 733 2.28 3.66 -8.76
N LEU A 734 1.90 4.26 -7.64
CA LEU A 734 2.08 3.71 -6.29
C LEU A 734 0.77 3.08 -5.83
N SER A 735 0.82 1.86 -5.31
CA SER A 735 -0.31 1.17 -4.68
C SER A 735 0.17 0.61 -3.36
N PHE A 736 -0.58 0.80 -2.27
CA PHE A 736 -0.18 0.37 -0.94
C PHE A 736 -1.32 -0.41 -0.26
N PRO A 737 -1.79 -1.54 -0.82
CA PRO A 737 -2.88 -2.30 -0.23
C PRO A 737 -2.47 -2.88 1.13
N ILE A 738 -3.30 -2.64 2.13
CA ILE A 738 -3.18 -3.14 3.50
C ILE A 738 -4.47 -3.90 3.81
N GLY A 739 -4.35 -5.14 4.26
CA GLY A 739 -5.47 -5.95 4.70
C GLY A 739 -5.19 -6.61 6.04
N GLY A 740 -6.24 -6.78 6.84
CA GLY A 740 -6.22 -7.60 8.03
C GLY A 740 -7.42 -8.54 8.03
N SER A 741 -7.24 -9.77 8.45
CA SER A 741 -8.36 -10.68 8.74
C SER A 741 -8.23 -11.30 10.13
N LEU A 742 -9.37 -11.57 10.74
CA LEU A 742 -9.48 -12.30 12.00
C LEU A 742 -10.45 -13.45 11.76
N ASP A 743 -9.99 -14.68 11.98
CA ASP A 743 -10.77 -15.91 11.84
C ASP A 743 -10.87 -16.62 13.19
N VAL A 744 -12.07 -17.11 13.52
CA VAL A 744 -12.37 -17.87 14.74
C VAL A 744 -12.95 -19.22 14.33
N TYR A 745 -12.46 -20.29 14.94
CA TYR A 745 -12.87 -21.66 14.68
C TYR A 745 -13.62 -22.24 15.90
N GLY A 746 -14.77 -22.87 15.68
CA GLY A 746 -15.71 -23.29 16.72
C GLY A 746 -15.52 -24.70 17.31
N ALA A 747 -14.31 -25.27 17.31
CA ALA A 747 -14.06 -26.62 17.86
C ALA A 747 -13.10 -26.57 19.06
N GLU A 748 -13.31 -27.44 20.06
CA GLU A 748 -12.70 -27.46 21.41
C GLU A 748 -11.15 -27.46 21.47
N ALA A 749 -10.45 -27.58 20.33
CA ALA A 749 -9.00 -27.69 20.28
C ALA A 749 -8.28 -26.54 19.52
N TYR A 750 -8.98 -25.56 18.92
CA TYR A 750 -8.33 -24.62 17.99
C TYR A 750 -8.63 -23.13 18.27
N GLY A 751 -7.55 -22.36 18.42
CA GLY A 751 -7.56 -20.95 18.80
C GLY A 751 -7.88 -19.97 17.66
N ARG A 752 -8.02 -18.70 18.04
CA ARG A 752 -8.22 -17.56 17.13
C ARG A 752 -7.01 -17.41 16.21
N ARG A 753 -7.27 -17.07 14.94
CA ARG A 753 -6.24 -16.75 13.96
C ARG A 753 -6.38 -15.31 13.51
N TYR A 754 -5.28 -14.59 13.45
CA TYR A 754 -5.23 -13.27 12.84
C TYR A 754 -4.20 -13.27 11.71
N ARG A 755 -4.52 -12.53 10.64
CA ARG A 755 -3.67 -12.36 9.47
C ARG A 755 -3.57 -10.88 9.13
N MET A 756 -2.41 -10.45 8.71
CA MET A 756 -2.16 -9.14 8.14
C MET A 756 -1.43 -9.33 6.81
N ASP A 757 -1.94 -8.71 5.75
CA ASP A 757 -1.37 -8.72 4.42
C ASP A 757 -1.03 -7.27 4.03
N ILE A 758 0.19 -7.00 3.57
CA ILE A 758 0.59 -5.70 3.03
C ILE A 758 1.28 -5.96 1.69
N SER A 759 0.82 -5.35 0.60
CA SER A 759 1.38 -5.63 -0.73
C SER A 759 1.68 -4.39 -1.57
N PRO A 760 2.60 -3.51 -1.11
CA PRO A 760 2.88 -2.26 -1.76
C PRO A 760 3.61 -2.47 -3.09
N SER A 761 3.24 -1.70 -4.09
CA SER A 761 3.86 -1.71 -5.40
C SER A 761 4.08 -0.32 -5.95
N LEU A 762 5.19 -0.17 -6.66
CA LEU A 762 5.61 1.03 -7.35
C LEU A 762 5.88 0.64 -8.81
N THR A 763 5.10 1.19 -9.73
CA THR A 763 5.28 1.03 -11.17
C THR A 763 5.81 2.34 -11.74
N ILE A 764 6.80 2.30 -12.64
CA ILE A 764 7.37 3.45 -13.34
C ILE A 764 7.57 3.04 -14.80
N GLY A 765 6.65 3.43 -15.68
CA GLY A 765 6.63 3.01 -17.07
C GLY A 765 6.54 1.49 -17.19
N GLY A 766 7.55 0.88 -17.81
CA GLY A 766 7.67 -0.58 -17.92
C GLY A 766 8.17 -1.30 -16.66
N ALA A 767 8.72 -0.59 -15.68
CA ALA A 767 9.29 -1.21 -14.48
C ALA A 767 8.24 -1.27 -13.35
N LYS A 768 8.17 -2.37 -12.61
CA LYS A 768 7.31 -2.56 -11.43
C LYS A 768 8.07 -3.26 -10.32
N LEU A 769 8.24 -2.56 -9.20
CA LEU A 769 8.71 -3.09 -7.92
C LEU A 769 7.48 -3.39 -7.05
N ALA A 770 7.34 -4.59 -6.54
CA ALA A 770 6.25 -4.98 -5.65
C ALA A 770 6.75 -5.82 -4.48
N TYR A 771 6.29 -5.49 -3.29
CA TYR A 771 6.45 -6.30 -2.09
C TYR A 771 5.12 -6.98 -1.76
N SER A 772 5.17 -8.20 -1.25
CA SER A 772 4.01 -8.94 -0.74
C SER A 772 4.40 -9.57 0.59
N GLY A 773 3.93 -8.96 1.67
CA GLY A 773 4.07 -9.42 3.03
C GLY A 773 2.75 -10.01 3.53
N ARG A 774 2.83 -11.18 4.15
CA ARG A 774 1.77 -11.86 4.88
C ARG A 774 2.35 -12.33 6.21
N TRP A 775 1.74 -11.83 7.28
CA TRP A 775 2.04 -12.22 8.65
C TRP A 775 0.76 -12.69 9.31
N GLY A 776 0.89 -13.51 10.33
CA GLY A 776 -0.25 -13.95 11.11
C GLY A 776 0.19 -14.78 12.30
N GLY A 777 -0.71 -14.92 13.25
CA GLY A 777 -0.54 -15.79 14.40
C GLY A 777 -1.82 -16.61 14.64
N GLY A 778 -1.65 -17.74 15.33
CA GLY A 778 -2.70 -18.75 15.49
C GLY A 778 -2.61 -19.87 14.46
N ALA A 779 -3.26 -21.00 14.75
CA ALA A 779 -3.30 -22.18 13.90
C ALA A 779 -4.69 -22.34 13.27
N SER A 780 -4.75 -22.74 12.00
CA SER A 780 -6.00 -23.20 11.39
C SER A 780 -6.07 -24.73 11.49
N PRO A 781 -7.23 -25.31 11.84
CA PRO A 781 -7.42 -26.75 11.79
C PRO A 781 -7.56 -27.29 10.35
N LEU A 782 -7.73 -26.40 9.37
CA LEU A 782 -7.98 -26.76 7.96
C LEU A 782 -6.68 -26.60 7.16
N GLY A 783 -6.26 -27.66 6.47
CA GLY A 783 -5.01 -27.75 5.72
C GLY A 783 -4.97 -26.76 4.56
N PHE A 784 -6.08 -26.57 3.86
CA PHE A 784 -6.18 -25.59 2.77
C PHE A 784 -6.03 -24.13 3.26
N ASP A 785 -6.33 -23.85 4.53
CA ASP A 785 -6.22 -22.52 5.14
C ASP A 785 -4.81 -22.27 5.72
N ALA A 786 -3.96 -23.30 5.79
CA ALA A 786 -2.59 -23.26 6.31
C ALA A 786 -1.61 -22.62 5.30
N LEU A 787 -1.83 -21.34 4.98
CA LEU A 787 -0.87 -20.56 4.20
C LEU A 787 0.31 -20.12 5.09
N PRO A 788 1.56 -20.43 4.71
CA PRO A 788 2.72 -19.98 5.47
C PRO A 788 2.86 -18.45 5.43
N PRO A 789 3.56 -17.85 6.41
CA PRO A 789 3.96 -16.45 6.32
C PRO A 789 4.78 -16.25 5.03
N LEU A 790 4.50 -15.15 4.33
CA LEU A 790 5.14 -14.84 3.05
C LEU A 790 5.76 -13.46 3.15
N SER A 791 7.02 -13.32 2.77
CA SER A 791 7.65 -12.02 2.61
C SER A 791 8.39 -12.05 1.29
N ARG A 792 7.78 -11.50 0.23
CA ARG A 792 8.30 -11.62 -1.13
C ARG A 792 8.49 -10.23 -1.74
N VAL A 793 9.68 -9.94 -2.24
CA VAL A 793 9.96 -8.78 -3.09
C VAL A 793 10.02 -9.26 -4.53
N SER A 794 9.44 -8.50 -5.44
CA SER A 794 9.48 -8.77 -6.88
C SER A 794 9.80 -7.50 -7.64
N LEU A 795 10.65 -7.63 -8.64
CA LEU A 795 11.00 -6.57 -9.57
C LEU A 795 10.71 -7.09 -10.98
N SER A 796 9.95 -6.35 -11.76
CA SER A 796 9.61 -6.73 -13.13
C SER A 796 9.80 -5.56 -14.08
N PHE A 797 10.23 -5.86 -15.30
CA PHE A 797 10.38 -4.93 -16.39
C PHE A 797 9.59 -5.49 -17.57
N SER A 798 8.67 -4.71 -18.12
CA SER A 798 7.88 -5.06 -19.29
C SER A 798 7.93 -3.94 -20.32
N GLY A 799 8.14 -4.30 -21.58
CA GLY A 799 8.13 -3.39 -22.72
C GLY A 799 7.37 -3.99 -23.88
N SER A 800 6.69 -3.15 -24.65
CA SER A 800 5.97 -3.54 -25.86
C SER A 800 6.29 -2.54 -26.96
N GLU A 801 6.88 -3.01 -28.06
CA GLU A 801 7.20 -2.18 -29.22
C GLU A 801 7.04 -2.97 -30.52
N LYS A 802 6.34 -2.41 -31.51
CA LYS A 802 6.14 -2.99 -32.85
C LYS A 802 5.74 -4.48 -32.87
N GLY A 803 4.80 -4.86 -32.00
CA GLY A 803 4.29 -6.24 -31.93
C GLY A 803 5.22 -7.23 -31.20
N VAL A 804 6.29 -6.76 -30.58
CA VAL A 804 7.16 -7.53 -29.70
C VAL A 804 6.90 -7.12 -28.25
N THR A 805 6.57 -8.09 -27.40
CA THR A 805 6.37 -7.92 -25.97
C THR A 805 7.46 -8.67 -25.21
N GLN A 806 8.11 -7.99 -24.27
CA GLN A 806 9.11 -8.59 -23.39
C GLN A 806 8.73 -8.34 -21.95
N ARG A 807 8.96 -9.34 -21.10
CA ARG A 807 8.81 -9.22 -19.65
C ARG A 807 9.90 -10.01 -18.95
N ILE A 808 10.71 -9.31 -18.16
CA ILE A 808 11.68 -9.90 -17.24
C ILE A 808 11.14 -9.68 -15.83
N SER A 809 11.16 -10.70 -14.97
CA SER A 809 10.81 -10.56 -13.56
C SER A 809 11.79 -11.31 -12.68
N ILE A 810 12.09 -10.78 -11.51
CA ILE A 810 12.91 -11.42 -10.48
C ILE A 810 12.14 -11.32 -9.18
N SER A 811 12.06 -12.42 -8.45
CA SER A 811 11.37 -12.52 -7.18
C SER A 811 12.27 -13.15 -6.11
N TRP A 812 12.23 -12.56 -4.92
CA TRP A 812 13.03 -12.93 -3.75
C TRP A 812 12.09 -13.17 -2.56
N GLU A 813 12.19 -14.32 -1.90
CA GLU A 813 11.54 -14.55 -0.61
C GLU A 813 12.49 -14.16 0.53
N LEU A 814 12.13 -13.14 1.30
CA LEU A 814 12.90 -12.64 2.42
C LEU A 814 12.75 -13.58 3.63
N GLY A 815 13.85 -14.17 4.08
CA GLY A 815 13.89 -15.07 5.25
C GLY A 815 13.59 -16.54 4.95
N GLY A 816 13.47 -16.94 3.68
CA GLY A 816 13.43 -18.34 3.28
C GLY A 816 14.76 -18.81 2.68
N ASP A 817 15.07 -20.09 2.79
CA ASP A 817 16.31 -20.69 2.26
C ASP A 817 16.34 -20.82 0.72
N LYS A 818 15.27 -20.38 0.04
CA LYS A 818 15.15 -20.51 -1.43
C LYS A 818 15.86 -19.35 -2.13
N PRO A 819 16.73 -19.63 -3.12
CA PRO A 819 17.38 -18.58 -3.88
C PRO A 819 16.36 -17.82 -4.74
N PRO A 820 16.67 -16.57 -5.13
CA PRO A 820 15.79 -15.81 -6.00
C PRO A 820 15.48 -16.51 -7.31
N ARG A 821 14.26 -16.32 -7.80
CA ARG A 821 13.82 -16.84 -9.09
C ARG A 821 13.53 -15.71 -10.05
N GLY A 822 14.21 -15.76 -11.18
CA GLY A 822 13.97 -14.93 -12.35
C GLY A 822 13.11 -15.66 -13.38
N SER A 823 12.30 -14.91 -14.13
CA SER A 823 11.68 -15.36 -15.36
C SER A 823 11.83 -14.30 -16.44
N TRP A 824 12.07 -14.75 -17.66
CA TRP A 824 12.06 -13.91 -18.84
C TRP A 824 11.09 -14.51 -19.84
N SER A 825 10.19 -13.68 -20.37
CA SER A 825 9.26 -14.05 -21.42
C SER A 825 9.34 -13.04 -22.55
N PHE A 826 9.24 -13.54 -23.76
CA PHE A 826 9.31 -12.80 -25.00
C PHE A 826 8.21 -13.34 -25.92
N SER A 827 7.40 -12.45 -26.51
CA SER A 827 6.37 -12.83 -27.47
C SER A 827 6.30 -11.86 -28.65
N THR A 828 6.20 -12.38 -29.87
CA THR A 828 6.01 -11.60 -31.12
C THR A 828 4.64 -11.88 -31.73
N LYS A 829 4.03 -10.86 -32.34
CA LYS A 829 2.75 -10.99 -33.06
C LYS A 829 2.88 -11.80 -34.35
N GLU A 830 3.82 -11.42 -35.22
CA GLU A 830 4.06 -12.08 -36.52
C GLU A 830 5.55 -12.11 -36.86
N PRO A 831 6.16 -13.30 -37.04
CA PRO A 831 5.59 -14.64 -36.77
C PRO A 831 5.28 -14.81 -35.27
N LYS A 832 4.38 -15.74 -34.91
CA LYS A 832 3.98 -15.97 -33.51
C LYS A 832 5.06 -16.78 -32.79
N VAL A 833 5.98 -16.07 -32.13
CA VAL A 833 7.07 -16.67 -31.34
C VAL A 833 6.76 -16.42 -29.87
N GLU A 834 6.69 -17.48 -29.06
CA GLU A 834 6.63 -17.39 -27.60
C GLU A 834 7.87 -18.07 -27.02
N PHE A 835 8.67 -17.31 -26.30
CA PHE A 835 9.83 -17.79 -25.55
C PHE A 835 9.62 -17.52 -24.06
N SER A 836 9.81 -18.53 -23.22
CA SER A 836 9.88 -18.35 -21.76
C SER A 836 11.07 -19.09 -21.17
N LEU A 837 11.77 -18.43 -20.25
CA LEU A 837 12.96 -18.90 -19.56
C LEU A 837 12.82 -18.62 -18.07
N GLY A 838 12.92 -19.65 -17.23
CA GLY A 838 13.16 -19.50 -15.78
C GLY A 838 14.65 -19.56 -15.46
N PHE A 839 15.15 -18.73 -14.55
CA PHE A 839 16.56 -18.71 -14.13
C PHE A 839 16.73 -18.33 -12.64
N ILE A 840 17.92 -18.52 -12.07
CA ILE A 840 18.29 -18.13 -10.70
C ILE A 840 19.42 -17.07 -10.78
N PRO A 841 19.28 -15.84 -10.24
CA PRO A 841 20.22 -14.75 -10.51
C PRO A 841 21.63 -14.85 -9.87
N CYS A 842 21.86 -15.70 -8.85
CA CYS A 842 23.19 -15.97 -8.23
C CYS A 842 23.06 -16.95 -7.03
N PRO A 843 24.12 -17.69 -6.63
CA PRO A 843 25.52 -17.62 -7.10
C PRO A 843 25.84 -18.71 -8.14
N LEU A 844 26.52 -18.30 -9.23
CA LEU A 844 27.35 -19.12 -10.16
C LEU A 844 26.88 -20.51 -10.62
N SER A 845 25.57 -20.80 -10.62
CA SER A 845 25.01 -21.93 -11.36
C SER A 845 23.78 -21.50 -12.14
N LEU A 846 23.73 -21.80 -13.45
CA LEU A 846 22.47 -21.83 -14.21
C LEU A 846 21.70 -23.07 -13.72
N GLY A 847 21.00 -22.93 -12.60
CA GLY A 847 20.11 -23.99 -12.08
C GLY A 847 19.00 -24.34 -13.07
N ASP A 848 18.08 -25.24 -12.67
CA ASP A 848 16.99 -25.76 -13.51
C ASP A 848 16.33 -24.68 -14.37
N PHE A 849 16.71 -24.64 -15.65
CA PHE A 849 16.10 -23.77 -16.62
C PHE A 849 15.05 -24.57 -17.38
N LYS A 850 13.90 -23.96 -17.60
CA LYS A 850 12.86 -24.50 -18.48
C LYS A 850 12.72 -23.52 -19.63
N ILE A 851 13.00 -24.00 -20.84
CA ILE A 851 12.82 -23.28 -22.09
C ILE A 851 11.58 -23.83 -22.77
N SER A 852 10.62 -22.95 -23.03
CA SER A 852 9.54 -23.25 -23.96
C SER A 852 9.64 -22.29 -25.13
N PHE A 853 9.83 -22.84 -26.33
CA PHE A 853 9.82 -22.11 -27.57
C PHE A 853 8.65 -22.62 -28.41
N ARG A 854 7.72 -21.72 -28.75
CA ARG A 854 6.66 -22.01 -29.71
C ARG A 854 6.85 -21.12 -30.92
N LEU A 855 6.86 -21.71 -32.11
CA LEU A 855 6.93 -21.00 -33.38
C LEU A 855 5.81 -21.53 -34.27
N GLY A 856 4.92 -20.65 -34.75
CA GLY A 856 3.77 -21.05 -35.55
C GLY A 856 3.54 -20.14 -36.76
N GLY A 857 3.19 -20.77 -37.88
CA GLY A 857 2.73 -20.14 -39.12
C GLY A 857 1.44 -20.80 -39.63
N GLU A 858 0.96 -20.43 -40.82
CA GLU A 858 -0.20 -21.08 -41.45
C GLU A 858 0.06 -22.59 -41.64
N GLY A 859 -0.73 -23.42 -40.96
CA GLY A 859 -0.71 -24.88 -41.10
C GLY A 859 0.35 -25.65 -40.28
N TRP A 860 1.25 -24.99 -39.53
CA TRP A 860 2.25 -25.69 -38.72
C TRP A 860 2.62 -24.95 -37.43
N GLY A 861 2.95 -25.70 -36.39
CA GLY A 861 3.42 -25.19 -35.11
C GLY A 861 4.52 -26.08 -34.56
N LEU A 862 5.68 -25.50 -34.29
CA LEU A 862 6.82 -26.16 -33.67
C LEU A 862 6.87 -25.76 -32.19
N VAL A 863 6.73 -26.73 -31.29
CA VAL A 863 6.87 -26.51 -29.85
C VAL A 863 8.11 -27.26 -29.38
N LEU A 864 9.17 -26.53 -29.07
CA LEU A 864 10.37 -27.07 -28.43
C LEU A 864 10.28 -26.79 -26.93
N GLN A 865 10.21 -27.85 -26.14
CA GLN A 865 10.32 -27.77 -24.69
C GLN A 865 11.61 -28.47 -24.27
N GLY A 866 12.49 -27.74 -23.63
CA GLY A 866 13.75 -28.25 -23.10
C GLY A 866 13.91 -27.80 -21.66
N GLY A 867 14.54 -28.63 -20.85
CA GLY A 867 14.97 -28.23 -19.53
C GLY A 867 16.28 -28.89 -19.18
N GLY A 868 17.11 -28.18 -18.43
CA GLY A 868 18.42 -28.67 -18.03
C GLY A 868 18.88 -28.01 -16.74
N SER A 869 19.86 -28.63 -16.11
CA SER A 869 20.62 -28.09 -14.99
C SER A 869 22.05 -27.90 -15.48
N LEU A 870 22.55 -26.68 -15.49
CA LEU A 870 23.92 -26.34 -15.84
C LEU A 870 24.66 -25.94 -14.57
N ALA A 871 25.30 -26.92 -13.94
CA ALA A 871 26.33 -26.68 -12.93
C ALA A 871 27.62 -26.27 -13.66
N PHE A 872 28.08 -25.04 -13.43
CA PHE A 872 29.40 -24.57 -13.85
C PHE A 872 30.40 -24.70 -12.70
#